data_AF-A0AA96NQW3-F1
#
_entry.id   AF-A0AA96NQW3-F1
#
_cell.length_a   1.000
_cell.length_b   1.000
_cell.length_c   1.000
_cell.angle_alpha   90.00
_cell.angle_beta   90.00
_cell.angle_gamma   90.00
#
_symmetry.space_group_name_H-M   'P 1'
#
loop_
_entity.id
_entity.type
_entity.pdbx_description
1 polymer ?
#
loop_
_entity_poly.entity_id
_entity_poly.type
_entity_poly.pdbx_seq_one_letter_code
_entity_poly.pdbx_strand_id
1 'polypeptide(L)'
;MTKQVFKTVFAGRELVVETGQVAKQANGSAVVRYGESTVLTAATMSKKMATGDFFPLQVNYEEKMYAAGKYPGGFNKREGRPSTDATLTARLIDRPIRPMFAEGFRNEVQVINTVLSYDEDASPQMAAMFGSSLALSISDIPFNGPIAGVQVGYVDGEFIINPSKEQKEVSLLELTVAGTKDAINMVESGAKELSEDVMLEALLKGHEAVKELIAFQEEIVAAVGKEKAEVELLHVDEELQAEIIAAYNSDLQKAVQVEEKLAREAATQAVKDQVTAVYEEKYADHEEFDRIMRDVAEILEQMEHAEVRRLITEDKVRPDGRKVDEIRPLDAEVDYLPRVHGSGLFTRGQTQALSVLTLAPMGETQIVDGLDPEYKKRFMHHYNFPQYSVGETGRYGAPGRREIGHGALGERALEQVLPSLEEFPYAIRLVAEVLESNGSSSQASICAGTLALMAGGVPIKAPVAGIAMGLISDGSNYTVLTDIQGLEDHFGDMDFKVAGTREGITALQMDIKIEGITAEILTEALAQAKKARFEILDLIEATIPAPRPELAPTAPKIDTIKIDVDKIKIVIGKGGETIDKIIAETGVKIDIDEEGNVSIYSSDQDAINRAKEIIAGLVREAKVDEVYHAKVVRIEKFGAFVNLFDKTDALVHISELAWTRTNNVEDVVQIGDEVDVKVIKIDAKGRVDASMKVLLPRPPKSDKPKHHHDKGHHPRKEHKGHKDHQESPKTEE
;
A
#
# COMPACT_ATOMS: atom_id res chain seq x y z
N MET A 1 10.40 40.30 13.52
CA MET A 1 9.46 40.69 12.43
C MET A 1 8.05 40.78 13.00
N THR A 2 7.23 41.67 12.44
CA THR A 2 5.76 41.72 12.66
C THR A 2 5.07 40.64 11.81
N LYS A 3 3.84 40.25 12.18
CA LYS A 3 3.05 39.27 11.41
C LYS A 3 2.86 39.75 9.98
N GLN A 4 3.15 38.90 9.00
CA GLN A 4 2.82 39.10 7.59
C GLN A 4 1.99 37.92 7.08
N VAL A 5 1.07 38.20 6.17
CA VAL A 5 0.12 37.22 5.63
C VAL A 5 0.10 37.34 4.12
N PHE A 6 0.34 36.24 3.44
CA PHE A 6 0.31 36.11 1.99
C PHE A 6 -0.79 35.11 1.62
N LYS A 7 -1.47 35.34 0.49
CA LYS A 7 -2.61 34.53 0.07
C LYS A 7 -2.58 34.30 -1.44
N THR A 8 -2.92 33.09 -1.84
CA THR A 8 -3.24 32.73 -3.23
C THR A 8 -4.35 31.68 -3.25
N VAL A 9 -4.82 31.31 -4.43
CA VAL A 9 -5.69 30.15 -4.64
C VAL A 9 -4.91 29.15 -5.48
N PHE A 10 -4.79 27.92 -4.99
CA PHE A 10 -4.07 26.84 -5.67
C PHE A 10 -4.94 25.59 -5.73
N ALA A 11 -5.05 24.97 -6.91
CA ALA A 11 -5.90 23.79 -7.14
C ALA A 11 -7.31 23.91 -6.53
N GLY A 12 -7.93 25.09 -6.71
CA GLY A 12 -9.29 25.40 -6.25
C GLY A 12 -9.43 25.71 -4.75
N ARG A 13 -8.33 25.76 -3.97
CA ARG A 13 -8.35 25.97 -2.51
C ARG A 13 -7.55 27.19 -2.11
N GLU A 14 -7.93 27.85 -1.02
CA GLU A 14 -7.14 28.96 -0.47
C GLU A 14 -5.81 28.42 0.10
N LEU A 15 -4.70 29.06 -0.28
CA LEU A 15 -3.38 28.83 0.29
C LEU A 15 -2.93 30.11 0.99
N VAL A 16 -2.83 30.06 2.32
CA VAL A 16 -2.45 31.18 3.18
C VAL A 16 -1.15 30.89 3.89
N VAL A 17 -0.20 31.81 3.80
CA VAL A 17 1.08 31.75 4.49
C VAL A 17 1.16 32.86 5.51
N GLU A 18 1.46 32.51 6.76
CA GLU A 18 1.76 33.48 7.81
C GLU A 18 3.21 33.33 8.29
N THR A 19 3.90 34.46 8.43
CA THR A 19 5.27 34.50 8.99
C THR A 19 5.43 35.65 9.98
N GLY A 20 6.49 35.62 10.78
CA GLY A 20 6.83 36.67 11.75
C GLY A 20 6.06 36.66 13.08
N GLN A 21 5.00 35.86 13.22
CA GLN A 21 4.21 35.78 14.46
C GLN A 21 4.74 34.74 15.47
N VAL A 22 4.97 33.51 15.01
CA VAL A 22 5.29 32.33 15.84
C VAL A 22 6.68 31.77 15.51
N ALA A 23 7.23 30.94 16.42
CA ALA A 23 8.54 30.30 16.26
C ALA A 23 9.70 31.27 15.91
N LYS A 24 9.65 32.51 16.41
CA LYS A 24 10.58 33.60 16.04
C LYS A 24 12.05 33.38 16.40
N GLN A 25 12.36 32.34 17.17
CA GLN A 25 13.74 31.97 17.52
C GLN A 25 14.39 31.06 16.48
N ALA A 26 13.60 30.46 15.58
CA ALA A 26 14.13 29.67 14.47
C ALA A 26 14.83 30.56 13.44
N ASN A 27 15.72 29.96 12.64
CA ASN A 27 16.33 30.64 11.50
C ASN A 27 15.25 31.07 10.48
N GLY A 28 14.26 30.22 10.24
CA GLY A 28 13.06 30.57 9.48
C GLY A 28 11.84 29.78 9.96
N SER A 29 10.65 30.37 9.80
CA SER A 29 9.39 29.70 10.14
C SER A 29 8.21 30.23 9.33
N ALA A 30 7.28 29.33 9.02
CA ALA A 30 6.05 29.63 8.31
C ALA A 30 4.89 28.81 8.88
N VAL A 31 3.71 29.41 8.99
CA VAL A 31 2.44 28.70 9.18
C VAL A 31 1.72 28.68 7.85
N VAL A 32 1.60 27.49 7.27
CA VAL A 32 0.92 27.27 5.99
C VAL A 32 -0.47 26.74 6.26
N ARG A 33 -1.48 27.35 5.65
CA ARG A 33 -2.86 26.86 5.62
C ARG A 33 -3.24 26.59 4.19
N TYR A 34 -3.53 25.34 3.87
CA TYR A 34 -4.03 24.92 2.57
C TYR A 34 -5.39 24.29 2.80
N GLY A 35 -6.46 24.92 2.30
CA GLY A 35 -7.80 24.63 2.80
C GLY A 35 -7.86 24.87 4.32
N GLU A 36 -8.39 23.90 5.08
CA GLU A 36 -8.40 23.95 6.55
C GLU A 36 -7.21 23.22 7.21
N SER A 37 -6.39 22.52 6.41
CA SER A 37 -5.15 21.91 6.88
C SER A 37 -4.13 22.99 7.24
N THR A 38 -3.60 22.94 8.47
CA THR A 38 -2.64 23.93 8.99
C THR A 38 -1.37 23.24 9.44
N VAL A 39 -0.22 23.67 8.93
CA VAL A 39 1.10 23.17 9.32
C VAL A 39 1.99 24.32 9.77
N LEU A 40 2.61 24.17 10.94
CA LEU A 40 3.73 25.02 11.36
C LEU A 40 5.03 24.35 10.97
N THR A 41 5.85 25.05 10.18
CA THR A 41 7.20 24.61 9.85
C THR A 41 8.23 25.56 10.45
N ALA A 42 9.27 25.01 11.06
CA ALA A 42 10.41 25.74 11.58
C ALA A 42 11.72 25.08 11.14
N ALA A 43 12.64 25.89 10.61
CA ALA A 43 13.97 25.47 10.19
C ALA A 43 15.04 26.10 11.09
N THR A 44 16.01 25.29 11.52
CA THR A 44 17.14 25.73 12.35
C THR A 44 18.45 25.15 11.84
N MET A 45 19.52 25.93 11.96
CA MET A 45 20.89 25.52 11.60
C MET A 45 21.84 25.70 12.79
N SER A 46 22.76 24.76 12.99
CA SER A 46 23.83 24.89 13.96
C SER A 46 24.80 26.01 13.58
N LYS A 47 25.38 26.67 14.59
CA LYS A 47 26.41 27.70 14.36
C LYS A 47 27.78 27.14 13.98
N LYS A 48 28.01 25.86 14.31
CA LYS A 48 29.28 25.17 14.07
C LYS A 48 29.06 24.07 13.06
N MET A 49 30.03 23.90 12.18
CA MET A 49 30.15 22.76 11.30
C MET A 49 30.20 21.46 12.10
N ALA A 50 29.51 20.41 11.65
CA ALA A 50 29.62 19.09 12.24
C ALA A 50 30.96 18.44 11.89
N THR A 51 31.45 17.57 12.77
CA THR A 51 32.71 16.84 12.57
C THR A 51 32.52 15.48 11.91
N GLY A 52 31.29 15.13 11.53
CA GLY A 52 30.97 13.83 10.94
C GLY A 52 31.10 13.85 9.41
N ASP A 53 31.23 12.65 8.85
CA ASP A 53 31.50 12.46 7.41
C ASP A 53 30.23 12.51 6.54
N PHE A 54 29.08 12.98 7.07
CA PHE A 54 27.86 13.25 6.30
C PHE A 54 27.25 14.63 6.59
N PHE A 55 26.38 15.13 5.70
CA PHE A 55 25.57 16.33 5.94
C PHE A 55 24.39 16.00 6.88
N PRO A 56 24.36 16.54 8.13
CA PRO A 56 23.33 16.21 9.11
C PRO A 56 22.06 17.03 8.91
N LEU A 57 21.31 16.73 7.84
CA LEU A 57 19.95 17.20 7.63
C LEU A 57 18.96 16.24 8.26
N GLN A 58 18.12 16.76 9.16
CA GLN A 58 17.02 16.03 9.78
C GLN A 58 15.68 16.71 9.46
N VAL A 59 14.82 16.00 8.75
CA VAL A 59 13.41 16.37 8.60
C VAL A 59 12.54 15.56 9.57
N ASN A 60 11.64 16.26 10.25
CA ASN A 60 10.61 15.71 11.11
C ASN A 60 9.23 16.15 10.62
N TYR A 61 8.30 15.21 10.57
CA TYR A 61 6.89 15.47 10.33
C TYR A 61 6.11 14.89 11.50
N GLU A 62 5.40 15.75 12.23
CA GLU A 62 4.70 15.41 13.45
C GLU A 62 3.19 15.59 13.26
N GLU A 63 2.49 14.46 13.26
CA GLU A 63 1.04 14.42 13.32
C GLU A 63 0.61 14.54 14.78
N LYS A 64 -0.30 15.47 15.05
CA LYS A 64 -0.90 15.65 16.37
C LYS A 64 -2.35 15.26 16.29
N MET A 65 -2.82 14.36 17.15
CA MET A 65 -4.18 13.84 17.08
C MET A 65 -5.22 14.94 17.30
N TYR A 66 -4.86 15.97 18.06
CA TYR A 66 -5.70 17.16 18.21
C TYR A 66 -5.95 17.90 16.88
N ALA A 67 -5.11 17.74 15.86
CA ALA A 67 -5.31 18.35 14.55
C ALA A 67 -6.58 17.83 13.88
N ALA A 68 -6.95 16.58 14.15
CA ALA A 68 -8.21 15.97 13.73
C ALA A 68 -9.26 15.95 14.86
N GLY A 69 -9.04 16.67 15.97
CA GLY A 69 -9.94 16.67 17.13
C GLY A 69 -10.01 15.32 17.88
N LYS A 70 -9.03 14.44 17.68
CA LYS A 70 -9.00 13.07 18.24
C LYS A 70 -8.18 12.99 19.52
N TYR A 71 -8.52 12.00 20.34
CA TYR A 71 -7.74 11.60 21.51
C TYR A 71 -6.86 10.40 21.13
N PRO A 72 -5.54 10.39 21.39
CA PRO A 72 -4.67 9.29 20.96
C PRO A 72 -5.17 7.91 21.44
N GLY A 73 -5.20 6.91 20.56
CA GLY A 73 -5.69 5.56 20.87
C GLY A 73 -4.83 4.81 21.90
N GLY A 74 -3.50 4.99 21.85
CA GLY A 74 -2.55 4.27 22.70
C GLY A 74 -2.73 4.44 24.23
N PHE A 75 -2.22 3.51 25.02
CA PHE A 75 -2.41 3.47 26.48
C PHE A 75 -2.02 4.77 27.20
N ASN A 76 -0.93 5.41 26.78
CA ASN A 76 -0.40 6.63 27.40
C ASN A 76 -1.18 7.90 27.06
N LYS A 77 -2.13 7.84 26.10
CA LYS A 77 -2.93 8.99 25.65
C LYS A 77 -2.10 10.21 25.24
N ARG A 78 -0.96 9.93 24.61
CA ARG A 78 0.00 10.90 24.07
C ARG A 78 0.64 10.32 22.83
N GLU A 79 0.90 11.16 21.83
CA GLU A 79 1.65 10.78 20.64
C GLU A 79 3.07 10.34 21.03
N GLY A 80 3.44 9.14 20.59
CA GLY A 80 4.69 8.48 20.93
C GLY A 80 5.68 8.51 19.76
N ARG A 81 6.11 7.32 19.34
CA ARG A 81 6.93 7.16 18.13
C ARG A 81 6.18 7.69 16.89
N PRO A 82 6.90 8.24 15.89
CA PRO A 82 6.29 8.59 14.61
C PRO A 82 5.54 7.41 13.99
N SER A 83 4.41 7.69 13.34
CA SER A 83 3.70 6.74 12.50
C SER A 83 4.54 6.38 11.27
N THR A 84 4.16 5.30 10.58
CA THR A 84 4.73 4.94 9.28
C THR A 84 4.53 6.10 8.30
N ASP A 85 3.32 6.66 8.23
CA ASP A 85 2.99 7.75 7.31
C ASP A 85 3.75 9.04 7.63
N ALA A 86 3.93 9.36 8.92
CA ALA A 86 4.76 10.49 9.32
C ALA A 86 6.23 10.30 8.94
N THR A 87 6.75 9.07 9.07
CA THR A 87 8.12 8.73 8.66
C THR A 87 8.30 8.82 7.15
N LEU A 88 7.33 8.30 6.39
CA LEU A 88 7.30 8.38 4.93
C LEU A 88 7.18 9.82 4.45
N THR A 89 6.34 10.63 5.09
CA THR A 89 6.18 12.06 4.77
C THR A 89 7.44 12.85 5.08
N ALA A 90 8.11 12.59 6.21
CA ALA A 90 9.40 13.22 6.51
C ALA A 90 10.45 12.87 5.44
N ARG A 91 10.48 11.62 4.97
CA ARG A 91 11.37 11.18 3.88
C ARG A 91 10.99 11.83 2.55
N LEU A 92 9.70 11.94 2.24
CA LEU A 92 9.16 12.61 1.06
C LEU A 92 9.58 14.08 1.00
N ILE A 93 9.64 14.77 2.14
CA ILE A 93 10.10 16.17 2.21
C ILE A 93 11.63 16.28 2.15
N ASP A 94 12.36 15.36 2.79
CA ASP A 94 13.83 15.35 2.83
C ASP A 94 14.46 15.19 1.42
N ARG A 95 13.94 14.24 0.63
CA ARG A 95 14.43 13.89 -0.71
C ARG A 95 14.59 15.11 -1.65
N PRO A 96 13.59 15.98 -1.86
CA PRO A 96 13.73 17.13 -2.77
C PRO A 96 14.50 18.32 -2.19
N ILE A 97 14.61 18.47 -0.86
CA ILE A 97 15.35 19.61 -0.26
C ILE A 97 16.83 19.31 -0.07
N ARG A 98 17.22 18.04 0.13
CA ARG A 98 18.60 17.65 0.43
C ARG A 98 19.60 18.06 -0.67
N PRO A 99 19.31 17.88 -1.98
CA PRO A 99 20.22 18.29 -3.05
C PRO A 99 20.35 19.80 -3.21
N MET A 100 19.50 20.60 -2.54
CA MET A 100 19.52 22.05 -2.65
C MET A 100 20.52 22.71 -1.68
N PHE A 101 21.24 21.93 -0.87
CA PHE A 101 22.35 22.44 -0.06
C PHE A 101 23.64 22.33 -0.85
N ALA A 102 24.52 23.32 -0.73
CA ALA A 102 25.79 23.34 -1.42
C ALA A 102 26.65 22.11 -1.05
N GLU A 103 27.46 21.65 -2.01
CA GLU A 103 28.46 20.64 -1.74
C GLU A 103 29.42 21.10 -0.63
N GLY A 104 29.84 20.17 0.23
CA GLY A 104 30.65 20.49 1.40
C GLY A 104 29.89 21.17 2.55
N PHE A 105 28.56 21.36 2.46
CA PHE A 105 27.77 21.90 3.56
C PHE A 105 27.62 20.87 4.69
N ARG A 106 28.11 21.19 5.90
CA ARG A 106 28.21 20.25 7.03
C ARG A 106 27.58 20.76 8.33
N ASN A 107 26.95 21.94 8.33
CA ASN A 107 26.21 22.40 9.50
C ASN A 107 24.96 21.53 9.71
N GLU A 108 24.63 21.23 10.96
CA GLU A 108 23.41 20.48 11.28
C GLU A 108 22.20 21.35 10.98
N VAL A 109 21.26 20.80 10.20
CA VAL A 109 20.01 21.47 9.83
C VAL A 109 18.85 20.60 10.27
N GLN A 110 17.91 21.20 11.00
CA GLN A 110 16.68 20.55 11.42
C GLN A 110 15.47 21.29 10.87
N VAL A 111 14.56 20.56 10.25
CA VAL A 111 13.28 21.07 9.74
C VAL A 111 12.16 20.30 10.41
N ILE A 112 11.39 20.97 11.27
CA ILE A 112 10.28 20.38 12.00
C ILE A 112 8.97 20.89 11.42
N ASN A 113 8.14 19.96 10.96
CA ASN A 113 6.78 20.19 10.49
C ASN A 113 5.79 19.66 11.53
N THR A 114 4.93 20.52 12.06
CA THR A 114 3.89 20.13 13.01
C THR A 114 2.52 20.38 12.41
N VAL A 115 1.73 19.32 12.23
CA VAL A 115 0.33 19.43 11.78
C VAL A 115 -0.53 19.91 12.95
N LEU A 116 -1.16 21.07 12.78
CA LEU A 116 -1.96 21.75 13.80
C LEU A 116 -3.47 21.63 13.57
N SER A 117 -3.88 21.47 12.31
CA SER A 117 -5.27 21.26 11.88
C SER A 117 -5.25 20.34 10.66
N TYR A 118 -6.23 19.44 10.56
CA TYR A 118 -6.35 18.45 9.50
C TYR A 118 -7.64 18.65 8.70
N ASP A 119 -7.49 18.68 7.38
CA ASP A 119 -8.55 18.69 6.38
C ASP A 119 -8.28 17.52 5.41
N GLU A 120 -9.24 16.60 5.30
CA GLU A 120 -9.09 15.40 4.47
C GLU A 120 -9.00 15.69 2.96
N ASP A 121 -9.52 16.84 2.54
CA ASP A 121 -9.46 17.29 1.14
C ASP A 121 -8.25 18.16 0.84
N ALA A 122 -7.45 18.52 1.83
CA ALA A 122 -6.29 19.39 1.66
C ALA A 122 -5.04 18.80 2.34
N SER A 123 -4.13 18.23 1.54
CA SER A 123 -2.99 17.46 2.03
C SER A 123 -2.09 18.27 3.00
N PRO A 124 -1.98 17.86 4.28
CA PRO A 124 -1.01 18.45 5.20
C PRO A 124 0.44 18.09 4.81
N GLN A 125 0.66 16.98 4.10
CA GLN A 125 1.97 16.59 3.60
C GLN A 125 2.49 17.60 2.56
N MET A 126 1.65 18.03 1.61
CA MET A 126 2.01 19.05 0.62
C MET A 126 2.19 20.43 1.26
N ALA A 127 1.33 20.79 2.22
CA ALA A 127 1.48 22.02 3.00
C ALA A 127 2.79 22.03 3.81
N ALA A 128 3.20 20.89 4.36
CA ALA A 128 4.47 20.73 5.07
C ALA A 128 5.69 20.80 4.14
N MET A 129 5.60 20.21 2.94
CA MET A 129 6.67 20.32 1.94
C MET A 129 6.87 21.77 1.50
N PHE A 130 5.78 22.47 1.16
CA PHE A 130 5.78 23.89 0.85
C PHE A 130 6.33 24.71 2.02
N GLY A 131 5.85 24.45 3.24
CA GLY A 131 6.31 25.11 4.46
C GLY A 131 7.80 24.90 4.76
N SER A 132 8.32 23.70 4.50
CA SER A 132 9.74 23.36 4.67
C SER A 132 10.61 24.13 3.70
N SER A 133 10.24 24.14 2.41
CA SER A 133 10.98 24.89 1.42
C SER A 133 10.94 26.39 1.71
N LEU A 134 9.77 26.93 2.05
CA LEU A 134 9.63 28.35 2.35
C LEU A 134 10.38 28.74 3.62
N ALA A 135 10.30 27.95 4.70
CA ALA A 135 10.98 28.23 5.95
C ALA A 135 12.50 28.28 5.76
N LEU A 136 13.08 27.37 4.96
CA LEU A 136 14.48 27.42 4.56
C LEU A 136 14.78 28.66 3.69
N SER A 137 13.93 28.93 2.71
CA SER A 137 14.12 30.02 1.74
C SER A 137 14.08 31.41 2.39
N ILE A 138 13.18 31.65 3.35
CA ILE A 138 13.11 32.93 4.09
C ILE A 138 14.14 33.04 5.21
N SER A 139 14.79 31.94 5.59
CA SER A 139 15.81 31.93 6.64
C SER A 139 17.16 32.48 6.14
N ASP A 140 18.08 32.66 7.08
CA ASP A 140 19.50 32.92 6.82
C ASP A 140 20.28 31.64 6.48
N ILE A 141 19.65 30.46 6.42
CA ILE A 141 20.34 29.21 6.05
C ILE A 141 20.63 29.22 4.53
N PRO A 142 21.87 28.96 4.09
CA PRO A 142 22.21 28.76 2.69
C PRO A 142 21.43 27.58 2.09
N PHE A 143 20.61 27.86 1.09
CA PHE A 143 19.68 26.91 0.49
C PHE A 143 19.33 27.36 -0.92
N ASN A 144 19.59 26.52 -1.93
CA ASN A 144 19.41 26.78 -3.36
C ASN A 144 18.00 26.36 -3.85
N GLY A 145 16.98 26.59 -3.03
CA GLY A 145 15.59 26.42 -3.43
C GLY A 145 14.98 27.70 -4.02
N PRO A 146 13.64 27.85 -4.03
CA PRO A 146 12.66 26.95 -3.41
C PRO A 146 12.36 25.71 -4.24
N ILE A 147 11.76 24.72 -3.58
CA ILE A 147 11.12 23.55 -4.19
C ILE A 147 9.64 23.59 -3.82
N ALA A 148 8.80 22.92 -4.61
CA ALA A 148 7.43 22.62 -4.22
C ALA A 148 7.08 21.19 -4.65
N GLY A 149 5.97 20.68 -4.13
CA GLY A 149 5.44 19.40 -4.56
C GLY A 149 3.92 19.41 -4.59
N VAL A 150 3.38 18.53 -5.42
CA VAL A 150 1.95 18.36 -5.63
C VAL A 150 1.60 16.88 -5.70
N GLN A 151 0.35 16.56 -5.41
CA GLN A 151 -0.24 15.27 -5.72
C GLN A 151 -0.97 15.34 -7.06
N VAL A 152 -0.93 14.27 -7.84
CA VAL A 152 -1.61 14.14 -9.13
C VAL A 152 -2.44 12.86 -9.11
N GLY A 153 -3.74 13.01 -9.35
CA GLY A 153 -4.68 11.92 -9.59
C GLY A 153 -5.02 11.76 -11.07
N TYR A 154 -5.58 10.62 -11.44
CA TYR A 154 -6.07 10.33 -12.79
C TYR A 154 -7.46 9.70 -12.70
N VAL A 155 -8.49 10.48 -13.06
CA VAL A 155 -9.91 10.13 -12.93
C VAL A 155 -10.59 10.40 -14.27
N ASP A 156 -11.33 9.42 -14.80
CA ASP A 156 -12.10 9.55 -16.04
C ASP A 156 -11.31 10.10 -17.26
N GLY A 157 -9.99 9.80 -17.31
CA GLY A 157 -9.13 10.26 -18.39
C GLY A 157 -8.50 11.65 -18.18
N GLU A 158 -8.75 12.29 -17.04
CA GLU A 158 -8.26 13.62 -16.70
C GLU A 158 -7.28 13.59 -15.51
N PHE A 159 -6.29 14.47 -15.56
CA PHE A 159 -5.33 14.65 -14.47
C PHE A 159 -5.81 15.73 -13.50
N ILE A 160 -5.83 15.40 -12.21
CA ILE A 160 -6.31 16.29 -11.16
C ILE A 160 -5.15 16.62 -10.22
N ILE A 161 -4.85 17.90 -10.05
CA ILE A 161 -3.83 18.39 -9.11
C ILE A 161 -4.44 18.49 -7.71
N ASN A 162 -3.73 17.96 -6.71
CA ASN A 162 -4.16 17.86 -5.32
C ASN A 162 -5.61 17.38 -5.18
N PRO A 163 -5.89 16.13 -5.58
CA PRO A 163 -7.24 15.56 -5.57
C PRO A 163 -7.85 15.57 -4.17
N SER A 164 -9.17 15.76 -4.09
CA SER A 164 -9.97 15.56 -2.86
C SER A 164 -9.94 14.10 -2.42
N LYS A 165 -10.44 13.81 -1.23
CA LYS A 165 -10.56 12.44 -0.72
C LYS A 165 -11.37 11.54 -1.67
N GLU A 166 -12.55 12.01 -2.08
CA GLU A 166 -13.42 11.29 -3.02
C GLU A 166 -12.71 11.02 -4.36
N GLN A 167 -11.97 12.01 -4.87
CA GLN A 167 -11.21 11.87 -6.12
C GLN A 167 -10.06 10.86 -5.96
N LYS A 168 -9.39 10.82 -4.81
CA LYS A 168 -8.32 9.83 -4.52
C LYS A 168 -8.86 8.41 -4.52
N GLU A 169 -10.04 8.17 -3.93
CA GLU A 169 -10.65 6.84 -3.85
C GLU A 169 -10.93 6.23 -5.23
N VAL A 170 -11.39 7.04 -6.19
CA VAL A 170 -11.68 6.59 -7.56
C VAL A 170 -10.48 6.72 -8.51
N SER A 171 -9.40 7.37 -8.10
CA SER A 171 -8.22 7.59 -8.93
C SER A 171 -7.56 6.28 -9.35
N LEU A 172 -7.03 6.27 -10.57
CA LEU A 172 -6.14 5.24 -11.08
C LEU A 172 -4.66 5.56 -10.84
N LEU A 173 -4.37 6.76 -10.34
CA LEU A 173 -3.02 7.26 -10.06
C LEU A 173 -2.97 7.94 -8.69
N GLU A 174 -1.99 7.57 -7.89
CA GLU A 174 -1.53 8.34 -6.74
C GLU A 174 -0.08 8.72 -7.01
N LEU A 175 0.14 9.91 -7.56
CA LEU A 175 1.47 10.42 -7.86
C LEU A 175 1.77 11.62 -6.97
N THR A 176 2.91 11.61 -6.29
CA THR A 176 3.52 12.81 -5.73
C THR A 176 4.74 13.17 -6.55
N VAL A 177 4.81 14.42 -7.00
CA VAL A 177 5.95 14.98 -7.72
C VAL A 177 6.40 16.25 -7.03
N ALA A 178 7.72 16.39 -6.86
CA ALA A 178 8.35 17.58 -6.33
C ALA A 178 9.56 17.98 -7.16
N GLY A 179 9.86 19.27 -7.15
CA GLY A 179 10.92 19.83 -7.97
C GLY A 179 11.17 21.31 -7.73
N THR A 180 12.13 21.83 -8.48
CA THR A 180 12.40 23.25 -8.66
C THR A 180 11.54 23.80 -9.81
N LYS A 181 11.72 25.09 -10.09
CA LYS A 181 11.09 25.75 -11.25
C LYS A 181 11.52 25.11 -12.56
N ASP A 182 12.75 24.62 -12.60
CA ASP A 182 13.38 24.15 -13.83
C ASP A 182 13.20 22.65 -14.03
N ALA A 183 13.12 21.86 -12.95
CA ALA A 183 12.98 20.42 -13.08
C ALA A 183 12.33 19.70 -11.91
N ILE A 184 11.85 18.51 -12.20
CA ILE A 184 11.47 17.51 -11.20
C ILE A 184 12.73 16.97 -10.56
N ASN A 185 12.74 16.82 -9.23
CA ASN A 185 13.84 16.17 -8.52
C ASN A 185 13.43 14.99 -7.64
N MET A 186 12.12 14.83 -7.39
CA MET A 186 11.60 13.70 -6.63
C MET A 186 10.24 13.25 -7.15
N VAL A 187 10.08 11.94 -7.28
CA VAL A 187 8.80 11.29 -7.57
C VAL A 187 8.56 10.11 -6.62
N GLU A 188 7.30 9.92 -6.25
CA GLU A 188 6.78 8.75 -5.54
C GLU A 188 5.36 8.47 -6.05
N SER A 189 5.09 7.28 -6.59
CA SER A 189 3.78 6.99 -7.17
C SER A 189 3.34 5.54 -7.09
N GLY A 190 2.02 5.35 -7.13
CA GLY A 190 1.31 4.09 -7.27
C GLY A 190 0.23 4.26 -8.34
N ALA A 191 0.03 3.24 -9.17
CA ALA A 191 -0.85 3.34 -10.33
C ALA A 191 -1.55 2.00 -10.61
N LYS A 192 -2.80 2.05 -11.06
CA LYS A 192 -3.57 0.85 -11.46
C LYS A 192 -3.22 0.45 -12.90
N GLU A 193 -1.98 -0.03 -13.09
CA GLU A 193 -1.44 -0.48 -14.39
C GLU A 193 -1.55 0.58 -15.50
N LEU A 194 -1.10 1.80 -15.23
CA LEU A 194 -1.10 2.89 -16.22
C LEU A 194 0.09 2.78 -17.19
N SER A 195 -0.10 3.25 -18.43
CA SER A 195 0.97 3.22 -19.43
C SER A 195 2.10 4.21 -19.11
N GLU A 196 3.28 3.96 -19.68
CA GLU A 196 4.42 4.88 -19.58
C GLU A 196 4.06 6.31 -20.05
N ASP A 197 3.26 6.45 -21.11
CA ASP A 197 2.84 7.74 -21.66
C ASP A 197 1.96 8.53 -20.68
N VAL A 198 0.99 7.86 -20.04
CA VAL A 198 0.10 8.49 -19.05
C VAL A 198 0.90 8.92 -17.82
N MET A 199 1.85 8.09 -17.38
CA MET A 199 2.73 8.43 -16.26
C MET A 199 3.62 9.65 -16.59
N LEU A 200 4.17 9.72 -17.81
CA LEU A 200 4.95 10.87 -18.26
C LEU A 200 4.11 12.15 -18.30
N GLU A 201 2.91 12.12 -18.88
CA GLU A 201 2.03 13.30 -18.91
C GLU A 201 1.67 13.76 -17.48
N ALA A 202 1.44 12.83 -16.56
CA ALA A 202 1.17 13.14 -15.16
C ALA A 202 2.34 13.88 -14.49
N LEU A 203 3.58 13.44 -14.74
CA LEU A 203 4.79 14.08 -14.24
C LEU A 203 4.91 15.52 -14.75
N LEU A 204 4.72 15.72 -16.06
CA LEU A 204 4.81 17.05 -16.67
C LEU A 204 3.71 17.99 -16.15
N LYS A 205 2.46 17.52 -16.03
CA LYS A 205 1.37 18.34 -15.46
C LYS A 205 1.60 18.70 -14.00
N GLY A 206 2.12 17.76 -13.21
CA GLY A 206 2.47 18.05 -11.83
C GLY A 206 3.63 19.05 -11.74
N HIS A 207 4.62 19.00 -12.64
CA HIS A 207 5.70 19.98 -12.68
C HIS A 207 5.22 21.39 -13.02
N GLU A 208 4.27 21.54 -13.95
CA GLU A 208 3.65 22.84 -14.22
C GLU A 208 2.97 23.44 -12.98
N ALA A 209 2.28 22.61 -12.20
CA ALA A 209 1.67 23.05 -10.94
C ALA A 209 2.72 23.38 -9.85
N VAL A 210 3.85 22.68 -9.82
CA VAL A 210 5.00 23.00 -8.96
C VAL A 210 5.55 24.39 -9.28
N LYS A 211 5.67 24.76 -10.56
CA LYS A 211 6.14 26.10 -10.98
C LYS A 211 5.25 27.22 -10.47
N GLU A 212 3.93 27.01 -10.44
CA GLU A 212 2.96 27.98 -9.88
C GLU A 212 3.20 28.22 -8.38
N LEU A 213 3.37 27.15 -7.61
CA LEU A 213 3.67 27.24 -6.17
C LEU A 213 5.02 27.91 -5.90
N ILE A 214 6.03 27.63 -6.73
CA ILE A 214 7.35 28.25 -6.61
C ILE A 214 7.27 29.76 -6.86
N ALA A 215 6.54 30.21 -7.87
CA ALA A 215 6.34 31.64 -8.12
C ALA A 215 5.77 32.35 -6.87
N PHE A 216 4.80 31.73 -6.19
CA PHE A 216 4.27 32.27 -4.94
C PHE A 216 5.29 32.28 -3.80
N GLN A 217 6.14 31.26 -3.69
CA GLN A 217 7.26 31.28 -2.72
C GLN A 217 8.26 32.39 -3.02
N GLU A 218 8.64 32.58 -4.29
CA GLU A 218 9.57 33.65 -4.73
C GLU A 218 9.05 35.04 -4.32
N GLU A 219 7.74 35.30 -4.45
CA GLU A 219 7.11 36.55 -3.98
C GLU A 219 7.27 36.76 -2.47
N ILE A 220 7.04 35.70 -1.68
CA ILE A 220 7.17 35.77 -0.21
C ILE A 220 8.63 35.97 0.19
N VAL A 221 9.55 35.22 -0.42
CA VAL A 221 10.99 35.32 -0.17
C VAL A 221 11.50 36.73 -0.49
N ALA A 222 11.07 37.33 -1.60
CA ALA A 222 11.41 38.71 -1.93
C ALA A 222 10.91 39.72 -0.87
N ALA A 223 9.74 39.46 -0.26
CA ALA A 223 9.14 40.35 0.73
C ALA A 223 9.75 40.22 2.14
N VAL A 224 10.16 39.01 2.57
CA VAL A 224 10.54 38.74 3.97
C VAL A 224 11.83 37.97 4.16
N GLY A 225 12.48 37.54 3.08
CA GLY A 225 13.69 36.73 3.13
C GLY A 225 14.82 37.44 3.87
N LYS A 226 15.57 36.66 4.65
CA LYS A 226 16.80 37.12 5.30
C LYS A 226 17.98 36.98 4.35
N GLU A 227 18.99 37.81 4.57
CA GLU A 227 20.31 37.61 3.98
C GLU A 227 20.87 36.25 4.42
N LYS A 228 21.48 35.52 3.48
CA LYS A 228 22.05 34.20 3.74
C LYS A 228 23.32 34.34 4.57
N ALA A 229 23.46 33.49 5.58
CA ALA A 229 24.65 33.43 6.40
C ALA A 229 25.81 32.88 5.57
N GLU A 230 26.99 33.47 5.72
CA GLU A 230 28.22 32.86 5.23
C GLU A 230 28.54 31.64 6.09
N VAL A 231 28.70 30.48 5.45
CA VAL A 231 29.08 29.22 6.09
C VAL A 231 30.38 28.74 5.47
N GLU A 232 31.22 28.14 6.30
CA GLU A 232 32.40 27.43 5.83
C GLU A 232 31.94 26.14 5.13
N LEU A 233 32.32 26.00 3.86
CA LEU A 233 32.12 24.77 3.11
C LEU A 233 33.38 23.92 3.18
N LEU A 234 33.19 22.62 3.30
CA LEU A 234 34.27 21.65 3.25
C LEU A 234 34.82 21.61 1.82
N HIS A 235 36.09 21.97 1.64
CA HIS A 235 36.82 21.83 0.38
C HIS A 235 38.14 21.10 0.62
N VAL A 236 38.60 20.39 -0.40
CA VAL A 236 39.91 19.74 -0.42
C VAL A 236 40.99 20.73 -0.88
N ASP A 237 42.23 20.49 -0.47
CA ASP A 237 43.38 21.27 -0.94
C ASP A 237 43.69 20.95 -2.41
N GLU A 238 43.67 21.98 -3.26
CA GLU A 238 43.85 21.84 -4.73
C GLU A 238 45.25 21.34 -5.12
N GLU A 239 46.30 21.75 -4.41
CA GLU A 239 47.67 21.32 -4.70
C GLU A 239 47.85 19.84 -4.33
N LEU A 240 47.32 19.44 -3.18
CA LEU A 240 47.29 18.05 -2.72
C LEU A 240 46.51 17.16 -3.69
N GLN A 241 45.35 17.64 -4.16
CA GLN A 241 44.52 16.94 -5.13
C GLN A 241 45.28 16.70 -6.44
N ALA A 242 45.93 17.73 -6.99
CA ALA A 242 46.72 17.61 -8.21
C ALA A 242 47.88 16.62 -8.05
N GLU A 243 48.55 16.61 -6.90
CA GLU A 243 49.63 15.68 -6.58
C GLU A 243 49.15 14.22 -6.56
N ILE A 244 48.06 13.92 -5.83
CA ILE A 244 47.53 12.56 -5.69
C ILE A 244 47.04 12.02 -7.04
N ILE A 245 46.29 12.83 -7.80
CA ILE A 245 45.79 12.44 -9.12
C ILE A 245 46.95 12.09 -10.05
N ALA A 246 47.99 12.93 -10.12
CA ALA A 246 49.12 12.69 -10.99
C ALA A 246 49.87 11.39 -10.66
N ALA A 247 49.93 11.02 -9.38
CA ALA A 247 50.67 9.84 -8.92
C ALA A 247 49.87 8.54 -9.00
N TYR A 248 48.57 8.55 -8.68
CA TYR A 248 47.81 7.31 -8.39
C TYR A 248 46.59 7.08 -9.27
N ASN A 249 46.21 8.02 -10.14
CA ASN A 249 45.00 7.87 -10.95
C ASN A 249 45.01 6.58 -11.78
N SER A 250 46.11 6.23 -12.45
CA SER A 250 46.17 5.01 -13.26
C SER A 250 45.96 3.72 -12.47
N ASP A 251 46.35 3.68 -11.19
CA ASP A 251 46.20 2.48 -10.36
C ASP A 251 44.77 2.36 -9.87
N LEU A 252 44.14 3.48 -9.48
CA LEU A 252 42.73 3.53 -9.11
C LEU A 252 41.83 3.14 -10.31
N GLN A 253 42.14 3.63 -11.51
CA GLN A 253 41.40 3.30 -12.73
C GLN A 253 41.34 1.79 -13.00
N LYS A 254 42.46 1.08 -12.77
CA LYS A 254 42.49 -0.39 -12.92
C LYS A 254 41.69 -1.09 -11.83
N ALA A 255 41.72 -0.58 -10.61
CA ALA A 255 40.99 -1.16 -9.48
C ALA A 255 39.46 -1.04 -9.65
N VAL A 256 38.97 0.12 -10.11
CA VAL A 256 37.54 0.40 -10.34
C VAL A 256 36.92 -0.52 -11.42
N GLN A 257 37.73 -1.00 -12.37
CA GLN A 257 37.28 -1.87 -13.45
C GLN A 257 37.22 -3.36 -13.08
N VAL A 258 37.44 -3.72 -11.81
CA VAL A 258 37.24 -5.10 -11.35
C VAL A 258 35.73 -5.43 -11.29
N GLU A 259 35.33 -6.54 -11.92
CA GLU A 259 33.91 -6.84 -12.14
C GLU A 259 33.14 -7.22 -10.86
N GLU A 260 33.68 -8.16 -10.06
CA GLU A 260 33.04 -8.66 -8.84
C GLU A 260 33.14 -7.64 -7.71
N LYS A 261 32.01 -7.32 -7.04
CA LYS A 261 31.92 -6.27 -6.03
C LYS A 261 32.98 -6.35 -4.93
N LEU A 262 33.09 -7.49 -4.23
CA LEU A 262 33.98 -7.60 -3.07
C LEU A 262 35.45 -7.54 -3.49
N ALA A 263 35.79 -8.14 -4.63
CA ALA A 263 37.11 -8.04 -5.24
C ALA A 263 37.44 -6.60 -5.67
N ARG A 264 36.47 -5.86 -6.21
CA ARG A 264 36.63 -4.44 -6.57
C ARG A 264 36.82 -3.57 -5.35
N GLU A 265 36.00 -3.75 -4.31
CA GLU A 265 36.13 -3.04 -3.04
C GLU A 265 37.52 -3.31 -2.42
N ALA A 266 37.97 -4.56 -2.42
CA ALA A 266 39.30 -4.91 -1.93
C ALA A 266 40.44 -4.27 -2.77
N ALA A 267 40.32 -4.27 -4.11
CA ALA A 267 41.32 -3.66 -4.99
C ALA A 267 41.36 -2.13 -4.83
N THR A 268 40.21 -1.49 -4.74
CA THR A 268 40.07 -0.04 -4.57
C THR A 268 40.57 0.37 -3.18
N GLN A 269 40.22 -0.38 -2.13
CA GLN A 269 40.71 -0.15 -0.78
C GLN A 269 42.23 -0.34 -0.69
N ALA A 270 42.81 -1.32 -1.38
CA ALA A 270 44.26 -1.50 -1.40
C ALA A 270 45.00 -0.28 -1.98
N VAL A 271 44.46 0.34 -3.04
CA VAL A 271 44.98 1.61 -3.59
C VAL A 271 44.80 2.73 -2.57
N LYS A 272 43.61 2.87 -1.97
CA LYS A 272 43.33 3.89 -0.95
C LYS A 272 44.25 3.78 0.26
N ASP A 273 44.48 2.57 0.77
CA ASP A 273 45.37 2.30 1.90
C ASP A 273 46.83 2.62 1.55
N GLN A 274 47.27 2.26 0.35
CA GLN A 274 48.62 2.60 -0.13
C GLN A 274 48.82 4.13 -0.16
N VAL A 275 47.88 4.87 -0.72
CA VAL A 275 47.95 6.34 -0.78
C VAL A 275 47.90 6.91 0.64
N THR A 276 46.94 6.47 1.45
CA THR A 276 46.79 6.92 2.83
C THR A 276 48.09 6.74 3.62
N ALA A 277 48.73 5.56 3.54
CA ALA A 277 49.99 5.29 4.24
C ALA A 277 51.14 6.21 3.79
N VAL A 278 51.25 6.50 2.48
CA VAL A 278 52.29 7.41 1.94
C VAL A 278 52.10 8.83 2.48
N TYR A 279 50.86 9.32 2.49
CA TYR A 279 50.57 10.67 2.96
C TYR A 279 50.59 10.78 4.49
N GLU A 280 50.22 9.72 5.20
CA GLU A 280 50.36 9.62 6.65
C GLU A 280 51.84 9.73 7.05
N GLU A 281 52.75 9.01 6.38
CA GLU A 281 54.19 9.13 6.63
C GLU A 281 54.74 10.51 6.24
N LYS A 282 54.30 11.05 5.09
CA LYS A 282 54.74 12.36 4.58
C LYS A 282 54.39 13.52 5.51
N TYR A 283 53.24 13.45 6.18
CA TYR A 283 52.69 14.54 6.99
C TYR A 283 52.61 14.24 8.50
N ALA A 284 53.20 13.15 8.99
CA ALA A 284 53.08 12.69 10.39
C ALA A 284 53.34 13.77 11.46
N ASP A 285 54.28 14.69 11.20
CA ASP A 285 54.65 15.78 12.12
C ASP A 285 54.03 17.15 11.72
N HIS A 286 53.08 17.17 10.77
CA HIS A 286 52.44 18.40 10.29
C HIS A 286 51.34 18.87 11.25
N GLU A 287 51.27 20.17 11.53
CA GLU A 287 50.28 20.74 12.47
C GLU A 287 48.82 20.54 12.03
N GLU A 288 48.60 20.37 10.72
CA GLU A 288 47.29 20.14 10.11
C GLU A 288 47.06 18.67 9.67
N PHE A 289 47.78 17.72 10.25
CA PHE A 289 47.73 16.31 9.90
C PHE A 289 46.29 15.77 9.71
N ASP A 290 45.40 15.99 10.69
CA ASP A 290 44.02 15.49 10.63
C ASP A 290 43.23 16.09 9.45
N ARG A 291 43.45 17.36 9.12
CA ARG A 291 42.82 18.03 7.98
C ARG A 291 43.33 17.44 6.67
N ILE A 292 44.65 17.27 6.55
CA ILE A 292 45.29 16.71 5.36
C ILE A 292 44.81 15.28 5.13
N MET A 293 44.76 14.43 6.16
CA MET A 293 44.33 13.05 6.02
C MET A 293 42.85 12.93 5.64
N ARG A 294 42.00 13.83 6.14
CA ARG A 294 40.62 13.97 5.67
C ARG A 294 40.57 14.35 4.19
N ASP A 295 41.36 15.36 3.78
CA ASP A 295 41.39 15.80 2.38
C ASP A 295 41.92 14.67 1.47
N VAL A 296 42.91 13.88 1.89
CA VAL A 296 43.38 12.68 1.17
C VAL A 296 42.24 11.68 0.96
N ALA A 297 41.45 11.38 2.00
CA ALA A 297 40.33 10.45 1.90
C ALA A 297 39.25 10.95 0.93
N GLU A 298 38.88 12.24 1.03
CA GLU A 298 37.90 12.88 0.15
C GLU A 298 38.40 12.94 -1.30
N ILE A 299 39.69 13.25 -1.54
CA ILE A 299 40.29 13.25 -2.88
C ILE A 299 40.22 11.86 -3.51
N LEU A 300 40.54 10.80 -2.75
CA LEU A 300 40.46 9.42 -3.24
C LEU A 300 39.02 9.02 -3.60
N GLU A 301 38.02 9.46 -2.83
CA GLU A 301 36.60 9.27 -3.14
C GLU A 301 36.19 10.04 -4.40
N GLN A 302 36.60 11.30 -4.54
CA GLN A 302 36.35 12.11 -5.73
C GLN A 302 36.99 11.52 -6.99
N MET A 303 38.20 10.95 -6.88
CA MET A 303 38.86 10.26 -7.99
C MET A 303 38.09 9.01 -8.43
N GLU A 304 37.58 8.22 -7.48
CA GLU A 304 36.76 7.05 -7.77
C GLU A 304 35.45 7.46 -8.47
N HIS A 305 34.78 8.49 -7.92
CA HIS A 305 33.59 9.09 -8.50
C HIS A 305 33.84 9.56 -9.95
N ALA A 306 34.92 10.31 -10.18
CA ALA A 306 35.24 10.83 -11.51
C ALA A 306 35.51 9.71 -12.52
N GLU A 307 36.25 8.66 -12.14
CA GLU A 307 36.55 7.56 -13.06
C GLU A 307 35.31 6.74 -13.41
N VAL A 308 34.45 6.41 -12.44
CA VAL A 308 33.20 5.67 -12.72
C VAL A 308 32.33 6.44 -13.71
N ARG A 309 32.22 7.76 -13.52
CA ARG A 309 31.45 8.61 -14.43
C ARG A 309 32.07 8.68 -15.81
N ARG A 310 33.40 8.84 -15.92
CA ARG A 310 34.13 8.87 -17.19
C ARG A 310 33.93 7.58 -17.98
N LEU A 311 34.09 6.42 -17.35
CA LEU A 311 33.87 5.10 -17.98
C LEU A 311 32.46 4.98 -18.59
N ILE A 312 31.45 5.44 -17.86
CA ILE A 312 30.05 5.31 -18.28
C ILE A 312 29.65 6.35 -19.33
N THR A 313 30.15 7.58 -19.22
CA THR A 313 29.77 8.70 -20.10
C THR A 313 30.57 8.73 -21.40
N GLU A 314 31.88 8.49 -21.34
CA GLU A 314 32.79 8.52 -22.49
C GLU A 314 32.94 7.14 -23.15
N ASP A 315 33.38 6.15 -22.37
CA ASP A 315 33.72 4.82 -22.91
C ASP A 315 32.45 3.95 -23.13
N LYS A 316 31.31 4.35 -22.55
CA LYS A 316 30.03 3.62 -22.53
C LYS A 316 30.18 2.19 -21.99
N VAL A 317 31.12 2.01 -21.06
CA VAL A 317 31.39 0.74 -20.36
C VAL A 317 31.08 0.92 -18.88
N ARG A 318 30.41 -0.08 -18.30
CA ARG A 318 30.08 -0.08 -16.87
C ARG A 318 31.21 -0.70 -16.05
N PRO A 319 31.31 -0.41 -14.73
CA PRO A 319 32.34 -0.99 -13.86
C PRO A 319 32.39 -2.52 -13.84
N ASP A 320 31.29 -3.20 -14.17
CA ASP A 320 31.19 -4.65 -14.27
C ASP A 320 31.24 -5.20 -15.71
N GLY A 321 31.62 -4.36 -16.68
CA GLY A 321 31.77 -4.74 -18.08
C GLY A 321 30.47 -4.84 -18.89
N ARG A 322 29.30 -4.68 -18.25
CA ARG A 322 28.00 -4.72 -18.95
C ARG A 322 27.80 -3.55 -19.90
N LYS A 323 26.90 -3.75 -20.87
CA LYS A 323 26.32 -2.65 -21.63
C LYS A 323 25.37 -1.82 -20.76
N VAL A 324 25.10 -0.60 -21.23
CA VAL A 324 24.21 0.35 -20.56
C VAL A 324 22.77 -0.15 -20.45
N ASP A 325 22.31 -1.00 -21.38
CA ASP A 325 20.93 -1.53 -21.41
C ASP A 325 20.79 -2.96 -20.89
N GLU A 326 21.87 -3.57 -20.39
CA GLU A 326 21.95 -4.98 -20.00
C GLU A 326 21.60 -5.22 -18.53
N ILE A 327 20.72 -6.20 -18.26
CA ILE A 327 20.38 -6.68 -16.92
C ILE A 327 21.43 -7.68 -16.45
N ARG A 328 21.72 -7.72 -15.14
CA ARG A 328 22.55 -8.77 -14.54
C ARG A 328 21.88 -10.14 -14.64
N PRO A 329 22.64 -11.25 -14.49
CA PRO A 329 22.08 -12.59 -14.47
C PRO A 329 20.91 -12.71 -13.48
N LEU A 330 19.82 -13.31 -13.95
CA LEU A 330 18.58 -13.45 -13.18
C LEU A 330 18.40 -14.92 -12.77
N ASP A 331 17.93 -15.13 -11.54
CA ASP A 331 17.53 -16.44 -11.02
C ASP A 331 16.34 -16.30 -10.06
N ALA A 332 15.47 -17.30 -10.04
CA ALA A 332 14.27 -17.28 -9.23
C ALA A 332 13.84 -18.69 -8.81
N GLU A 333 13.52 -18.83 -7.53
CA GLU A 333 13.03 -20.06 -6.91
C GLU A 333 11.76 -19.78 -6.10
N VAL A 334 10.82 -20.72 -6.11
CA VAL A 334 9.65 -20.75 -5.22
C VAL A 334 9.78 -21.89 -4.21
N ASP A 335 9.07 -21.81 -3.09
CA ASP A 335 9.11 -22.81 -2.00
C ASP A 335 10.48 -23.01 -1.33
N TYR A 336 11.32 -21.97 -1.35
CA TYR A 336 12.61 -21.98 -0.65
C TYR A 336 12.47 -22.37 0.84
N LEU A 337 11.34 -21.99 1.47
CA LEU A 337 11.02 -22.34 2.85
C LEU A 337 9.88 -23.39 2.93
N PRO A 338 10.06 -24.50 3.66
CA PRO A 338 9.15 -25.65 3.59
C PRO A 338 7.85 -25.52 4.39
N ARG A 339 7.75 -24.58 5.35
CA ARG A 339 6.60 -24.50 6.30
C ARG A 339 5.77 -23.23 6.19
N VAL A 340 6.20 -22.26 5.39
CA VAL A 340 5.52 -20.98 5.24
C VAL A 340 4.36 -21.12 4.25
N HIS A 341 3.47 -20.12 4.17
CA HIS A 341 2.33 -20.20 3.25
C HIS A 341 2.77 -19.99 1.80
N GLY A 342 3.80 -19.17 1.57
CA GLY A 342 4.46 -19.02 0.28
C GLY A 342 5.86 -18.42 0.48
N SER A 343 6.81 -18.79 -0.37
CA SER A 343 8.13 -18.16 -0.40
C SER A 343 8.63 -18.03 -1.82
N GLY A 344 9.35 -16.94 -2.06
CA GLY A 344 10.02 -16.64 -3.33
C GLY A 344 11.42 -16.11 -3.05
N LEU A 345 12.43 -16.75 -3.62
CA LEU A 345 13.81 -16.27 -3.64
C LEU A 345 14.08 -15.70 -5.03
N PHE A 346 14.46 -14.43 -5.10
CA PHE A 346 14.80 -13.77 -6.34
C PHE A 346 16.22 -13.24 -6.26
N THR A 347 17.04 -13.56 -7.27
CA THR A 347 18.42 -13.12 -7.39
C THR A 347 18.62 -12.40 -8.72
N ARG A 348 19.23 -11.22 -8.67
CA ARG A 348 19.64 -10.44 -9.84
C ARG A 348 21.05 -9.94 -9.63
N GLY A 349 22.01 -10.57 -10.33
CA GLY A 349 23.43 -10.41 -10.06
C GLY A 349 23.74 -10.66 -8.59
N GLN A 350 24.34 -9.66 -7.93
CA GLN A 350 24.69 -9.70 -6.49
C GLN A 350 23.64 -8.99 -5.63
N THR A 351 22.36 -9.10 -6.01
CA THR A 351 21.23 -8.60 -5.21
C THR A 351 20.22 -9.72 -5.07
N GLN A 352 19.96 -10.14 -3.84
CA GLN A 352 19.11 -11.28 -3.52
C GLN A 352 18.11 -10.90 -2.44
N ALA A 353 16.84 -11.23 -2.68
CA ALA A 353 15.77 -11.04 -1.73
C ALA A 353 14.97 -12.33 -1.57
N LEU A 354 14.72 -12.72 -0.32
CA LEU A 354 13.79 -13.78 0.05
C LEU A 354 12.52 -13.14 0.59
N SER A 355 11.40 -13.32 -0.12
CA SER A 355 10.10 -12.87 0.37
C SER A 355 9.28 -14.04 0.89
N VAL A 356 8.61 -13.82 2.01
CA VAL A 356 7.82 -14.84 2.71
C VAL A 356 6.40 -14.34 2.92
N LEU A 357 5.44 -15.11 2.42
CA LEU A 357 4.01 -14.87 2.58
C LEU A 357 3.49 -15.53 3.86
N THR A 358 2.73 -14.74 4.62
CA THR A 358 1.84 -15.21 5.68
C THR A 358 0.43 -14.68 5.43
N LEU A 359 -0.55 -15.55 5.64
CA LEU A 359 -1.98 -15.28 5.48
C LEU A 359 -2.65 -15.44 6.84
N ALA A 360 -3.57 -14.53 7.16
CA ALA A 360 -4.29 -14.56 8.41
C ALA A 360 -5.77 -14.17 8.20
N PRO A 361 -6.64 -14.50 9.17
CA PRO A 361 -8.00 -13.97 9.22
C PRO A 361 -8.04 -12.44 9.20
N MET A 362 -9.10 -11.84 8.66
CA MET A 362 -9.26 -10.38 8.63
C MET A 362 -9.32 -9.74 10.04
N GLY A 363 -9.74 -10.50 11.06
CA GLY A 363 -9.68 -10.06 12.46
C GLY A 363 -8.27 -9.80 13.00
N GLU A 364 -7.22 -10.28 12.30
CA GLU A 364 -5.80 -10.07 12.68
C GLU A 364 -5.12 -8.96 11.85
N THR A 365 -5.89 -8.18 11.08
CA THR A 365 -5.37 -7.01 10.37
C THR A 365 -4.82 -5.95 11.32
N GLN A 366 -3.85 -5.18 10.84
CA GLN A 366 -3.35 -4.03 11.59
C GLN A 366 -4.38 -2.91 11.58
N ILE A 367 -4.73 -2.39 12.76
CA ILE A 367 -5.51 -1.16 12.89
C ILE A 367 -4.56 0.02 12.76
N VAL A 368 -4.84 0.92 11.82
CA VAL A 368 -4.10 2.16 11.62
C VAL A 368 -4.88 3.31 12.24
N ASP A 369 -4.31 3.88 13.31
CA ASP A 369 -4.85 5.04 14.03
C ASP A 369 -3.96 6.26 13.74
N GLY A 370 -4.43 7.12 12.85
CA GLY A 370 -3.75 8.33 12.37
C GLY A 370 -4.67 9.55 12.37
N LEU A 371 -4.32 10.57 11.57
CA LEU A 371 -5.19 11.73 11.37
C LEU A 371 -6.49 11.34 10.63
N ASP A 372 -6.38 10.44 9.66
CA ASP A 372 -7.51 9.84 8.95
C ASP A 372 -8.40 8.95 9.82
N PRO A 373 -9.67 8.71 9.44
CA PRO A 373 -10.51 7.71 10.09
C PRO A 373 -9.78 6.39 10.26
N GLU A 374 -9.97 5.76 11.43
CA GLU A 374 -9.34 4.47 11.72
C GLU A 374 -9.75 3.43 10.66
N TYR A 375 -8.78 2.70 10.13
CA TYR A 375 -9.03 1.65 9.14
C TYR A 375 -8.17 0.40 9.40
N LYS A 376 -8.63 -0.71 8.84
CA LYS A 376 -7.93 -2.00 8.89
C LYS A 376 -7.04 -2.15 7.66
N LYS A 377 -5.73 -2.21 7.88
CA LYS A 377 -4.75 -2.44 6.83
C LYS A 377 -4.66 -3.93 6.51
N ARG A 378 -5.22 -4.31 5.35
CA ARG A 378 -5.33 -5.70 4.87
C ARG A 378 -3.99 -6.26 4.37
N PHE A 379 -3.20 -5.45 3.68
CA PHE A 379 -1.93 -5.85 3.11
C PHE A 379 -0.77 -5.11 3.77
N MET A 380 0.28 -5.85 4.12
CA MET A 380 1.51 -5.31 4.69
C MET A 380 2.71 -5.89 3.95
N HIS A 381 3.59 -5.03 3.46
CA HIS A 381 4.87 -5.44 2.91
C HIS A 381 6.01 -4.90 3.79
N HIS A 382 6.58 -5.77 4.61
CA HIS A 382 7.74 -5.44 5.45
C HIS A 382 9.03 -5.75 4.71
N TYR A 383 10.01 -4.88 4.89
CA TYR A 383 11.30 -4.96 4.24
C TYR A 383 12.39 -4.82 5.30
N ASN A 384 13.32 -5.78 5.31
CA ASN A 384 14.43 -5.83 6.24
C ASN A 384 15.75 -5.81 5.48
N PHE A 385 16.69 -4.99 5.94
CA PHE A 385 18.00 -4.80 5.34
C PHE A 385 19.11 -5.13 6.36
N PRO A 386 19.40 -6.42 6.58
CA PRO A 386 20.42 -6.81 7.54
C PRO A 386 21.83 -6.46 7.03
N GLN A 387 22.73 -6.12 7.95
CA GLN A 387 24.08 -5.63 7.63
C GLN A 387 24.94 -6.64 6.87
N TYR A 388 24.71 -7.94 7.09
CA TYR A 388 25.41 -8.98 6.34
C TYR A 388 25.13 -8.93 4.83
N SER A 389 23.99 -8.35 4.41
CA SER A 389 23.63 -8.26 2.99
C SER A 389 24.56 -7.34 2.18
N VAL A 390 25.29 -6.46 2.87
CA VAL A 390 26.33 -5.61 2.30
C VAL A 390 27.73 -5.98 2.80
N GLY A 391 27.87 -7.03 3.62
CA GLY A 391 29.15 -7.45 4.18
C GLY A 391 29.61 -6.63 5.39
N GLU A 392 28.74 -5.85 6.02
CA GLU A 392 29.09 -4.94 7.12
C GLU A 392 28.58 -5.42 8.49
N THR A 393 28.99 -4.72 9.55
CA THR A 393 28.44 -4.85 10.89
C THR A 393 27.75 -3.55 11.31
N GLY A 394 26.73 -3.63 12.17
CA GLY A 394 26.01 -2.43 12.59
C GLY A 394 25.04 -2.71 13.73
N ARG A 395 24.37 -1.66 14.20
CA ARG A 395 23.36 -1.79 15.26
C ARG A 395 22.14 -2.54 14.72
N TYR A 396 21.81 -3.66 15.36
CA TYR A 396 20.60 -4.43 15.05
C TYR A 396 19.46 -3.94 15.94
N GLY A 397 18.32 -3.54 15.34
CA GLY A 397 17.24 -2.88 16.07
C GLY A 397 15.94 -2.80 15.27
N ALA A 398 15.09 -1.83 15.62
CA ALA A 398 13.87 -1.57 14.87
C ALA A 398 14.18 -1.04 13.45
N PRO A 399 13.32 -1.30 12.46
CA PRO A 399 13.53 -0.85 11.08
C PRO A 399 13.77 0.66 11.00
N GLY A 400 14.77 1.05 10.21
CA GLY A 400 15.10 2.44 9.92
C GLY A 400 14.16 3.07 8.88
N ARG A 401 14.33 4.38 8.65
CA ARG A 401 13.53 5.14 7.67
C ARG A 401 13.61 4.56 6.24
N ARG A 402 14.80 4.07 5.84
CA ARG A 402 15.04 3.49 4.51
C ARG A 402 14.30 2.17 4.33
N GLU A 403 14.35 1.29 5.33
CA GLU A 403 13.65 0.01 5.32
C GLU A 403 12.13 0.20 5.23
N ILE A 404 11.59 1.13 6.03
CA ILE A 404 10.17 1.51 5.96
C ILE A 404 9.81 2.08 4.57
N GLY A 405 10.66 2.95 4.02
CA GLY A 405 10.46 3.53 2.68
C GLY A 405 10.47 2.49 1.56
N HIS A 406 11.42 1.55 1.57
CA HIS A 406 11.49 0.46 0.59
C HIS A 406 10.31 -0.51 0.75
N GLY A 407 9.92 -0.81 2.00
CA GLY A 407 8.74 -1.62 2.30
C GLY A 407 7.46 -1.01 1.71
N ALA A 408 7.26 0.29 1.92
CA ALA A 408 6.11 1.03 1.37
C ALA A 408 6.11 1.10 -0.17
N LEU A 409 7.28 1.22 -0.81
CA LEU A 409 7.38 1.14 -2.28
C LEU A 409 6.93 -0.23 -2.79
N GLY A 410 7.37 -1.31 -2.15
CA GLY A 410 6.97 -2.67 -2.50
C GLY A 410 5.48 -2.93 -2.25
N GLU A 411 4.96 -2.41 -1.13
CA GLU A 411 3.53 -2.45 -0.82
C GLU A 411 2.70 -1.78 -1.92
N ARG A 412 3.06 -0.53 -2.25
CA ARG A 412 2.36 0.27 -3.26
C ARG A 412 2.36 -0.40 -4.63
N ALA A 413 3.44 -1.08 -5.00
CA ALA A 413 3.56 -1.79 -6.28
C ALA A 413 2.70 -3.05 -6.34
N LEU A 414 2.68 -3.85 -5.27
CA LEU A 414 2.00 -5.15 -5.22
C LEU A 414 0.50 -5.01 -4.92
N GLU A 415 0.09 -3.98 -4.17
CA GLU A 415 -1.32 -3.74 -3.84
C GLU A 415 -2.20 -3.59 -5.09
N GLN A 416 -1.65 -3.05 -6.17
CA GLN A 416 -2.38 -2.78 -7.43
C GLN A 416 -2.87 -4.05 -8.15
N VAL A 417 -2.29 -5.20 -7.82
CA VAL A 417 -2.65 -6.50 -8.42
C VAL A 417 -3.30 -7.45 -7.42
N LEU A 418 -3.52 -7.03 -6.17
CA LEU A 418 -4.15 -7.90 -5.18
C LEU A 418 -5.63 -8.15 -5.51
N PRO A 419 -6.13 -9.36 -5.21
CA PRO A 419 -7.54 -9.67 -5.37
C PRO A 419 -8.41 -8.85 -4.43
N SER A 420 -9.69 -8.71 -4.81
CA SER A 420 -10.69 -8.06 -3.95
C SER A 420 -10.85 -8.79 -2.61
N LEU A 421 -11.47 -8.12 -1.63
CA LEU A 421 -11.77 -8.75 -0.33
C LEU A 421 -12.77 -9.91 -0.49
N GLU A 422 -13.72 -9.77 -1.41
CA GLU A 422 -14.73 -10.80 -1.71
C GLU A 422 -14.11 -12.06 -2.32
N GLU A 423 -13.13 -11.89 -3.22
CA GLU A 423 -12.44 -12.99 -3.87
C GLU A 423 -11.45 -13.70 -2.93
N PHE A 424 -10.79 -12.95 -2.06
CA PHE A 424 -9.71 -13.47 -1.21
C PHE A 424 -9.74 -12.87 0.20
N PRO A 425 -10.58 -13.36 1.12
CA PRO A 425 -10.86 -12.73 2.41
C PRO A 425 -9.76 -12.94 3.47
N TYR A 426 -8.51 -12.65 3.12
CA TYR A 426 -7.33 -12.79 3.96
C TYR A 426 -6.65 -11.45 4.22
N ALA A 427 -6.11 -11.32 5.43
CA ALA A 427 -5.02 -10.42 5.71
C ALA A 427 -3.74 -11.01 5.11
N ILE A 428 -2.98 -10.18 4.40
CA ILE A 428 -1.80 -10.59 3.62
C ILE A 428 -0.58 -9.88 4.21
N ARG A 429 0.42 -10.66 4.61
CA ARG A 429 1.72 -10.13 5.05
C ARG A 429 2.83 -10.72 4.21
N LEU A 430 3.60 -9.86 3.59
CA LEU A 430 4.90 -10.18 3.00
C LEU A 430 6.02 -9.64 3.87
N VAL A 431 7.07 -10.44 4.03
CA VAL A 431 8.33 -10.00 4.64
C VAL A 431 9.44 -10.31 3.67
N ALA A 432 10.10 -9.27 3.17
CA ALA A 432 11.27 -9.36 2.32
C ALA A 432 12.55 -9.22 3.16
N GLU A 433 13.32 -10.29 3.22
CA GLU A 433 14.67 -10.33 3.79
C GLU A 433 15.68 -10.14 2.67
N VAL A 434 16.45 -9.05 2.71
CA VAL A 434 17.54 -8.84 1.75
C VAL A 434 18.74 -9.66 2.18
N LEU A 435 19.14 -10.61 1.34
CA LEU A 435 20.25 -11.53 1.61
C LEU A 435 21.57 -11.03 1.04
N GLU A 436 21.51 -10.36 -0.11
CA GLU A 436 22.63 -9.70 -0.78
C GLU A 436 22.16 -8.39 -1.39
N SER A 437 23.00 -7.35 -1.37
CA SER A 437 22.67 -6.06 -1.99
C SER A 437 23.86 -5.42 -2.69
N ASN A 438 23.76 -5.36 -4.02
CA ASN A 438 24.63 -4.58 -4.90
C ASN A 438 23.79 -3.83 -5.95
N GLY A 439 22.60 -3.35 -5.61
CA GLY A 439 21.77 -2.55 -6.51
C GLY A 439 20.28 -2.82 -6.35
N SER A 440 19.56 -1.80 -5.88
CA SER A 440 18.11 -1.77 -5.71
C SER A 440 17.44 -3.09 -5.25
N SER A 441 17.80 -3.52 -4.05
CA SER A 441 17.13 -4.59 -3.31
C SER A 441 15.63 -4.33 -3.09
N SER A 442 15.18 -3.07 -3.15
CA SER A 442 13.76 -2.71 -3.18
C SER A 442 13.01 -3.34 -4.36
N GLN A 443 13.60 -3.37 -5.56
CA GLN A 443 12.96 -3.95 -6.74
C GLN A 443 13.04 -5.48 -6.71
N ALA A 444 14.16 -6.03 -6.21
CA ALA A 444 14.25 -7.47 -5.94
C ALA A 444 13.18 -7.96 -4.95
N SER A 445 12.84 -7.14 -3.94
CA SER A 445 11.79 -7.47 -2.96
C SER A 445 10.40 -7.57 -3.58
N ILE A 446 10.10 -6.74 -4.59
CA ILE A 446 8.85 -6.80 -5.35
C ILE A 446 8.78 -8.10 -6.14
N CYS A 447 9.83 -8.44 -6.88
CA CYS A 447 9.90 -9.68 -7.66
C CYS A 447 9.78 -10.93 -6.75
N ALA A 448 10.52 -10.96 -5.64
CA ALA A 448 10.42 -12.02 -4.65
C ALA A 448 9.02 -12.08 -4.03
N GLY A 449 8.40 -10.93 -3.75
CA GLY A 449 7.04 -10.84 -3.24
C GLY A 449 6.00 -11.40 -4.21
N THR A 450 6.11 -11.10 -5.50
CA THR A 450 5.30 -11.68 -6.57
C THR A 450 5.40 -13.21 -6.58
N LEU A 451 6.62 -13.76 -6.56
CA LEU A 451 6.87 -15.20 -6.48
C LEU A 451 6.21 -15.82 -5.23
N ALA A 452 6.36 -15.18 -4.06
CA ALA A 452 5.78 -15.66 -2.81
C ALA A 452 4.24 -15.63 -2.80
N LEU A 453 3.62 -14.60 -3.37
CA LEU A 453 2.17 -14.48 -3.54
C LEU A 453 1.64 -15.61 -4.44
N MET A 454 2.28 -15.81 -5.60
CA MET A 454 1.88 -16.84 -6.57
C MET A 454 2.07 -18.25 -5.98
N ALA A 455 3.22 -18.51 -5.34
CA ALA A 455 3.52 -19.80 -4.71
C ALA A 455 2.59 -20.09 -3.54
N GLY A 456 2.10 -19.06 -2.84
CA GLY A 456 1.14 -19.20 -1.75
C GLY A 456 -0.32 -19.31 -2.19
N GLY A 457 -0.60 -19.23 -3.49
CA GLY A 457 -1.96 -19.34 -4.04
C GLY A 457 -2.81 -18.08 -3.86
N VAL A 458 -2.19 -16.92 -3.70
CA VAL A 458 -2.92 -15.64 -3.74
C VAL A 458 -3.28 -15.34 -5.19
N PRO A 459 -4.58 -15.19 -5.54
CA PRO A 459 -5.01 -14.97 -6.93
C PRO A 459 -4.75 -13.51 -7.36
N ILE A 460 -3.48 -13.15 -7.49
CA ILE A 460 -3.10 -11.83 -8.02
C ILE A 460 -3.51 -11.70 -9.48
N LYS A 461 -3.94 -10.50 -9.89
CA LYS A 461 -4.40 -10.20 -11.25
C LYS A 461 -3.33 -10.50 -12.32
N ALA A 462 -2.08 -10.15 -12.02
CA ALA A 462 -0.92 -10.36 -12.89
C ALA A 462 0.39 -10.31 -12.07
N PRO A 463 1.47 -10.98 -12.52
CA PRO A 463 2.78 -10.84 -11.89
C PRO A 463 3.32 -9.41 -12.03
N VAL A 464 3.98 -8.92 -10.99
CA VAL A 464 4.65 -7.62 -10.96
C VAL A 464 6.16 -7.81 -10.88
N ALA A 465 6.89 -7.10 -11.73
CA ALA A 465 8.35 -7.02 -11.67
C ALA A 465 8.81 -5.58 -11.49
N GLY A 466 9.93 -5.42 -10.80
CA GLY A 466 10.58 -4.13 -10.58
C GLY A 466 11.96 -4.07 -11.23
N ILE A 467 12.34 -2.88 -11.71
CA ILE A 467 13.68 -2.57 -12.21
C ILE A 467 14.15 -1.22 -11.69
N ALA A 468 15.45 -1.10 -11.44
CA ALA A 468 16.08 0.17 -11.12
C ALA A 468 16.94 0.63 -12.29
N MET A 469 16.80 1.88 -12.64
CA MET A 469 17.48 2.57 -13.71
C MET A 469 18.28 3.72 -13.11
N GLY A 470 19.28 4.19 -13.83
CA GLY A 470 19.98 5.41 -13.44
C GLY A 470 20.38 6.26 -14.63
N LEU A 471 20.90 7.45 -14.32
CA LEU A 471 21.43 8.40 -15.28
C LEU A 471 22.79 8.89 -14.78
N ILE A 472 23.75 9.01 -15.69
CA ILE A 472 24.98 9.77 -15.46
C ILE A 472 25.12 10.78 -16.59
N SER A 473 25.43 12.03 -16.25
CA SER A 473 25.64 13.13 -17.17
C SER A 473 26.91 13.92 -16.86
N ASP A 474 27.64 14.34 -17.88
CA ASP A 474 28.78 15.26 -17.75
C ASP A 474 28.39 16.73 -18.02
N GLY A 475 27.09 17.01 -18.12
CA GLY A 475 26.52 18.30 -18.52
C GLY A 475 26.36 18.48 -20.04
N SER A 476 27.11 17.72 -20.84
CA SER A 476 27.05 17.73 -22.31
C SER A 476 26.49 16.43 -22.90
N ASN A 477 26.82 15.29 -22.30
CA ASN A 477 26.34 13.96 -22.63
C ASN A 477 25.60 13.37 -21.43
N TYR A 478 24.72 12.40 -21.71
CA TYR A 478 24.13 11.55 -20.69
C TYR A 478 24.13 10.09 -21.13
N THR A 479 24.02 9.19 -20.15
CA THR A 479 23.85 7.74 -20.33
C THR A 479 22.76 7.24 -19.40
N VAL A 480 21.71 6.61 -19.95
CA VAL A 480 20.69 5.89 -19.16
C VAL A 480 21.17 4.45 -18.92
N LEU A 481 21.13 4.02 -17.66
CA LEU A 481 21.60 2.71 -17.20
C LEU A 481 20.42 1.83 -16.80
N THR A 482 20.38 0.60 -17.32
CA THR A 482 19.48 -0.48 -16.86
C THR A 482 20.12 -1.22 -15.70
N ASP A 483 19.33 -1.56 -14.68
CA ASP A 483 19.75 -2.41 -13.57
C ASP A 483 21.02 -1.90 -12.88
N ILE A 484 20.91 -0.71 -12.28
CA ILE A 484 22.04 -0.04 -11.63
C ILE A 484 22.59 -0.81 -10.43
N GLN A 485 23.92 -0.78 -10.30
CA GLN A 485 24.66 -1.27 -9.14
C GLN A 485 24.67 -0.22 -8.01
N GLY A 486 25.06 -0.64 -6.79
CA GLY A 486 25.21 0.29 -5.67
C GLY A 486 26.21 1.43 -5.96
N LEU A 487 27.30 1.12 -6.66
CA LEU A 487 28.31 2.10 -7.07
C LEU A 487 27.75 3.13 -8.08
N GLU A 488 26.96 2.65 -9.04
CA GLU A 488 26.34 3.49 -10.08
C GLU A 488 25.21 4.35 -9.53
N ASP A 489 24.47 3.87 -8.52
CA ASP A 489 23.50 4.67 -7.76
C ASP A 489 24.22 5.76 -6.95
N HIS A 490 25.28 5.39 -6.22
CA HIS A 490 26.01 6.32 -5.37
C HIS A 490 26.59 7.50 -6.17
N PHE A 491 27.23 7.21 -7.30
CA PHE A 491 27.87 8.20 -8.17
C PHE A 491 26.98 8.70 -9.33
N GLY A 492 25.76 8.20 -9.44
CA GLY A 492 24.81 8.59 -10.47
C GLY A 492 24.00 9.83 -10.11
N ASP A 493 23.48 10.47 -11.16
CA ASP A 493 22.71 11.71 -11.10
C ASP A 493 21.21 11.49 -10.93
N MET A 494 20.74 10.29 -11.24
CA MET A 494 19.35 9.88 -11.09
C MET A 494 19.27 8.41 -10.67
N ASP A 495 18.38 8.13 -9.72
CA ASP A 495 17.92 6.79 -9.34
C ASP A 495 16.41 6.71 -9.64
N PHE A 496 16.07 5.90 -10.65
CA PHE A 496 14.73 5.78 -11.18
C PHE A 496 14.25 4.34 -11.10
N LYS A 497 13.24 4.08 -10.26
CA LYS A 497 12.68 2.75 -10.02
C LYS A 497 11.30 2.64 -10.63
N VAL A 498 11.07 1.57 -11.37
CA VAL A 498 9.78 1.28 -12.00
C VAL A 498 9.38 -0.15 -11.70
N ALA A 499 8.18 -0.32 -11.17
CA ALA A 499 7.53 -1.61 -11.02
C ALA A 499 6.22 -1.64 -11.80
N GLY A 500 5.84 -2.81 -12.27
CA GLY A 500 4.62 -2.98 -13.05
C GLY A 500 4.43 -4.39 -13.59
N THR A 501 3.31 -4.54 -14.27
CA THR A 501 2.94 -5.75 -15.01
C THR A 501 3.29 -5.57 -16.50
N ARG A 502 2.81 -6.48 -17.34
CA ARG A 502 2.83 -6.32 -18.80
C ARG A 502 1.89 -5.23 -19.29
N GLU A 503 0.79 -5.00 -18.59
CA GLU A 503 -0.25 -4.03 -18.98
C GLU A 503 0.15 -2.59 -18.63
N GLY A 504 0.89 -2.38 -17.54
CA GLY A 504 1.34 -1.04 -17.17
C GLY A 504 2.16 -0.97 -15.89
N ILE A 505 2.44 0.26 -15.47
CA ILE A 505 3.18 0.60 -14.27
C ILE A 505 2.26 0.49 -13.05
N THR A 506 2.75 -0.15 -11.99
CA THR A 506 2.09 -0.22 -10.70
C THR A 506 2.71 0.70 -9.66
N ALA A 507 4.00 0.98 -9.76
CA ALA A 507 4.67 1.98 -8.94
C ALA A 507 5.87 2.58 -9.68
N LEU A 508 6.13 3.86 -9.41
CA LEU A 508 7.30 4.56 -9.93
C LEU A 508 7.85 5.49 -8.85
N GLN A 509 9.16 5.45 -8.64
CA GLN A 509 9.87 6.29 -7.68
C GLN A 509 11.12 6.85 -8.36
N MET A 510 11.40 8.13 -8.17
CA MET A 510 12.56 8.80 -8.77
C MET A 510 13.21 9.74 -7.78
N ASP A 511 14.54 9.71 -7.70
CA ASP A 511 15.39 10.69 -7.03
C ASP A 511 16.41 11.24 -8.03
N ILE A 512 16.47 12.56 -8.19
CA ILE A 512 17.45 13.23 -9.05
C ILE A 512 18.35 14.10 -8.17
N LYS A 513 19.66 13.95 -8.36
CA LYS A 513 20.69 14.69 -7.62
C LYS A 513 21.20 15.91 -8.36
N ILE A 514 20.99 15.99 -9.68
CA ILE A 514 21.36 17.14 -10.52
C ILE A 514 20.21 18.15 -10.63
N GLU A 515 20.49 19.32 -11.21
CA GLU A 515 19.53 20.42 -11.36
C GLU A 515 18.27 20.04 -12.16
N GLY A 516 18.29 18.94 -12.91
CA GLY A 516 17.10 18.42 -13.56
C GLY A 516 17.31 17.37 -14.64
N ILE A 517 16.19 16.81 -15.13
CA ILE A 517 16.13 15.96 -16.33
C ILE A 517 15.05 16.45 -17.28
N THR A 518 15.26 16.25 -18.58
CA THR A 518 14.29 16.65 -19.61
C THR A 518 13.23 15.58 -19.84
N ALA A 519 12.13 15.95 -20.51
CA ALA A 519 11.07 15.01 -20.88
C ALA A 519 11.56 13.89 -21.82
N GLU A 520 12.54 14.19 -22.68
CA GLU A 520 13.17 13.21 -23.58
C GLU A 520 13.91 12.13 -22.79
N ILE A 521 14.70 12.52 -21.77
CA ILE A 521 15.42 11.58 -20.91
C ILE A 521 14.44 10.68 -20.15
N LEU A 522 13.35 11.25 -19.62
CA LEU A 522 12.29 10.48 -18.96
C LEU A 522 11.63 9.47 -19.90
N THR A 523 11.37 9.86 -21.14
CA THR A 523 10.78 8.99 -22.17
C THR A 523 11.69 7.81 -22.48
N GLU A 524 12.99 8.07 -22.69
CA GLU A 524 14.01 7.06 -22.93
C GLU A 524 14.13 6.09 -21.74
N ALA A 525 14.22 6.63 -20.51
CA ALA A 525 14.33 5.85 -19.29
C ALA A 525 13.12 4.94 -19.05
N LEU A 526 11.90 5.44 -19.27
CA LEU A 526 10.66 4.65 -19.17
C LEU A 526 10.62 3.52 -20.21
N ALA A 527 10.99 3.80 -21.46
CA ALA A 527 11.01 2.80 -22.52
C ALA A 527 12.03 1.69 -22.24
N GLN A 528 13.23 2.06 -21.79
CA GLN A 528 14.28 1.11 -21.42
C GLN A 528 13.89 0.30 -20.18
N ALA A 529 13.27 0.93 -19.18
CA ALA A 529 12.74 0.27 -17.99
C ALA A 529 11.65 -0.76 -18.34
N LYS A 530 10.76 -0.44 -19.29
CA LYS A 530 9.71 -1.36 -19.76
C LYS A 530 10.29 -2.64 -20.35
N LYS A 531 11.28 -2.52 -21.23
CA LYS A 531 11.98 -3.67 -21.82
C LYS A 531 12.59 -4.55 -20.73
N ALA A 532 13.27 -3.94 -19.77
CA ALA A 532 13.92 -4.68 -18.69
C ALA A 532 12.92 -5.33 -17.72
N ARG A 533 11.82 -4.65 -17.43
CA ARG A 533 10.70 -5.20 -16.64
C ARG A 533 10.13 -6.46 -17.29
N PHE A 534 9.99 -6.49 -18.62
CA PHE A 534 9.45 -7.64 -19.34
C PHE A 534 10.38 -8.85 -19.28
N GLU A 535 11.69 -8.64 -19.39
CA GLU A 535 12.68 -9.72 -19.24
C GLU A 535 12.64 -10.36 -17.84
N ILE A 536 12.43 -9.56 -16.78
CA ILE A 536 12.25 -10.08 -15.42
C ILE A 536 10.91 -10.81 -15.28
N LEU A 537 9.83 -10.32 -15.90
CA LEU A 537 8.54 -11.00 -15.93
C LEU A 537 8.64 -12.35 -16.65
N ASP A 538 9.40 -12.44 -17.75
CA ASP A 538 9.64 -13.69 -18.47
C ASP A 538 10.29 -14.74 -17.54
N LEU A 539 11.24 -14.33 -16.68
CA LEU A 539 11.82 -15.23 -15.67
C LEU A 539 10.77 -15.66 -14.63
N ILE A 540 10.01 -14.72 -14.06
CA ILE A 540 9.00 -15.02 -13.03
C ILE A 540 7.99 -16.04 -13.57
N GLU A 541 7.48 -15.82 -14.78
CA GLU A 541 6.52 -16.70 -15.44
C GLU A 541 7.15 -18.06 -15.82
N ALA A 542 8.44 -18.11 -16.13
CA ALA A 542 9.16 -19.37 -16.34
C ALA A 542 9.32 -20.18 -15.04
N THR A 543 9.53 -19.52 -13.90
CA THR A 543 9.63 -20.16 -12.57
C THR A 543 8.27 -20.61 -12.05
N ILE A 544 7.24 -19.78 -12.19
CA ILE A 544 5.87 -20.09 -11.77
C ILE A 544 4.87 -19.45 -12.76
N PRO A 545 4.27 -20.24 -13.69
CA PRO A 545 3.45 -19.69 -14.78
C PRO A 545 2.17 -18.95 -14.35
N ALA A 546 1.61 -19.30 -13.20
CA ALA A 546 0.39 -18.72 -12.65
C ALA A 546 0.35 -18.92 -11.12
N PRO A 547 -0.43 -18.12 -10.37
CA PRO A 547 -0.70 -18.42 -8.97
C PRO A 547 -1.23 -19.84 -8.79
N ARG A 548 -0.84 -20.49 -7.69
CA ARG A 548 -1.37 -21.83 -7.40
C ARG A 548 -2.89 -21.79 -7.24
N PRO A 549 -3.61 -22.81 -7.77
CA PRO A 549 -5.06 -22.87 -7.63
C PRO A 549 -5.51 -23.16 -6.20
N GLU A 550 -4.64 -23.75 -5.38
CA GLU A 550 -4.90 -24.09 -3.99
C GLU A 550 -3.86 -23.41 -3.08
N LEU A 551 -4.31 -23.00 -1.90
CA LEU A 551 -3.43 -22.48 -0.84
C LEU A 551 -2.49 -23.57 -0.32
N ALA A 552 -1.33 -23.15 0.21
CA ALA A 552 -0.43 -24.07 0.87
C ALA A 552 -1.14 -24.85 2.01
N PRO A 553 -0.80 -26.13 2.25
CA PRO A 553 -1.45 -26.93 3.31
C PRO A 553 -1.32 -26.34 4.71
N THR A 554 -0.31 -25.50 4.94
CA THR A 554 -0.06 -24.79 6.20
C THR A 554 -0.86 -23.51 6.34
N ALA A 555 -1.40 -22.97 5.24
CA ALA A 555 -2.20 -21.76 5.25
C ALA A 555 -3.57 -22.03 5.89
N PRO A 556 -4.12 -21.06 6.65
CA PRO A 556 -5.48 -21.17 7.13
C PRO A 556 -6.43 -21.19 5.92
N LYS A 557 -7.31 -22.19 5.87
CA LYS A 557 -8.42 -22.23 4.92
C LYS A 557 -9.56 -21.39 5.47
N ILE A 558 -10.28 -20.72 4.57
CA ILE A 558 -11.46 -19.94 4.88
C ILE A 558 -12.62 -20.53 4.12
N ASP A 559 -13.75 -20.65 4.82
CA ASP A 559 -15.04 -20.80 4.18
C ASP A 559 -16.00 -19.79 4.80
N THR A 560 -16.84 -19.18 3.96
CA THR A 560 -17.77 -18.13 4.37
C THR A 560 -19.19 -18.59 4.10
N ILE A 561 -20.07 -18.39 5.08
CA ILE A 561 -21.51 -18.58 4.93
C ILE A 561 -22.23 -17.27 5.24
N LYS A 562 -23.27 -16.97 4.47
CA LYS A 562 -24.14 -15.82 4.74
C LYS A 562 -25.34 -16.28 5.56
N ILE A 563 -25.61 -15.60 6.65
CA ILE A 563 -26.78 -15.78 7.52
C ILE A 563 -27.59 -14.48 7.56
N ASP A 564 -28.87 -14.58 7.88
CA ASP A 564 -29.69 -13.38 8.05
C ASP A 564 -29.24 -12.59 9.29
N VAL A 565 -29.27 -11.25 9.19
CA VAL A 565 -28.75 -10.33 10.22
C VAL A 565 -29.45 -10.52 11.58
N ASP A 566 -30.73 -10.89 11.58
CA ASP A 566 -31.48 -11.18 12.80
C ASP A 566 -30.99 -12.46 13.52
N LYS A 567 -30.31 -13.36 12.81
CA LYS A 567 -29.78 -14.64 13.31
C LYS A 567 -28.37 -14.53 13.90
N ILE A 568 -27.65 -13.44 13.66
CA ILE A 568 -26.32 -13.21 14.23
C ILE A 568 -26.34 -13.42 15.75
N LYS A 569 -27.37 -12.90 16.43
CA LYS A 569 -27.54 -13.05 17.90
C LYS A 569 -27.70 -14.51 18.35
N ILE A 570 -28.26 -15.37 17.51
CA ILE A 570 -28.46 -16.80 17.81
C ILE A 570 -27.12 -17.53 17.72
N VAL A 571 -26.33 -17.24 16.68
CA VAL A 571 -25.00 -17.83 16.47
C VAL A 571 -24.01 -17.39 17.54
N ILE A 572 -24.00 -16.10 17.90
CA ILE A 572 -23.16 -15.59 19.00
C ILE A 572 -23.65 -16.15 20.35
N GLY A 573 -24.96 -16.21 20.54
CA GLY A 573 -25.56 -16.59 21.81
C GLY A 573 -25.45 -15.51 22.89
N LYS A 574 -25.95 -15.81 24.09
CA LYS A 574 -25.95 -14.86 25.20
C LYS A 574 -24.52 -14.63 25.69
N GLY A 575 -23.96 -13.45 25.39
CA GLY A 575 -22.61 -13.07 25.82
C GLY A 575 -21.49 -13.87 25.16
N GLY A 576 -21.72 -14.45 23.98
CA GLY A 576 -20.72 -15.24 23.25
C GLY A 576 -20.73 -16.75 23.54
N GLU A 577 -21.60 -17.24 24.42
CA GLU A 577 -21.56 -18.64 24.88
C GLU A 577 -21.72 -19.66 23.74
N THR A 578 -22.56 -19.40 22.73
CA THR A 578 -22.79 -20.35 21.63
C THR A 578 -21.57 -20.40 20.71
N ILE A 579 -21.06 -19.25 20.29
CA ILE A 579 -19.90 -19.18 19.39
C ILE A 579 -18.64 -19.75 20.07
N ASP A 580 -18.45 -19.48 21.36
CA ASP A 580 -17.34 -20.04 22.14
C ASP A 580 -17.41 -21.57 22.22
N LYS A 581 -18.61 -22.15 22.31
CA LYS A 581 -18.80 -23.62 22.26
C LYS A 581 -18.42 -24.20 20.90
N ILE A 582 -18.86 -23.56 19.81
CA ILE A 582 -18.52 -24.02 18.45
C ILE A 582 -17.00 -23.97 18.25
N ILE A 583 -16.36 -22.87 18.66
CA ILE A 583 -14.90 -22.70 18.61
C ILE A 583 -14.20 -23.78 19.45
N ALA A 584 -14.67 -24.03 20.68
CA ALA A 584 -14.08 -25.04 21.56
C ALA A 584 -14.25 -26.48 21.04
N GLU A 585 -15.38 -26.79 20.39
CA GLU A 585 -15.66 -28.12 19.84
C GLU A 585 -14.91 -28.41 18.54
N THR A 586 -14.82 -27.41 17.66
CA THR A 586 -14.27 -27.58 16.30
C THR A 586 -12.82 -27.13 16.18
N GLY A 587 -12.34 -26.28 17.08
CA GLY A 587 -10.99 -25.68 17.03
C GLY A 587 -10.82 -24.62 15.95
N VAL A 588 -11.90 -24.19 15.30
CA VAL A 588 -11.87 -23.13 14.28
C VAL A 588 -11.87 -21.74 14.92
N LYS A 589 -11.45 -20.72 14.17
CA LYS A 589 -11.80 -19.33 14.49
C LYS A 589 -13.04 -18.93 13.68
N ILE A 590 -13.88 -18.09 14.25
CA ILE A 590 -15.09 -17.60 13.59
C ILE A 590 -15.09 -16.08 13.71
N ASP A 591 -15.31 -15.40 12.60
CA ASP A 591 -15.55 -13.96 12.54
C ASP A 591 -16.93 -13.73 11.93
N ILE A 592 -17.74 -12.85 12.54
CA ILE A 592 -19.09 -12.54 12.07
C ILE A 592 -19.19 -11.03 11.93
N ASP A 593 -19.43 -10.56 10.72
CA ASP A 593 -19.64 -9.14 10.46
C ASP A 593 -21.10 -8.70 10.70
N GLU A 594 -21.34 -7.39 10.65
CA GLU A 594 -22.67 -6.80 10.86
C GLU A 594 -23.64 -7.08 9.70
N GLU A 595 -23.13 -7.53 8.55
CA GLU A 595 -23.90 -7.87 7.35
C GLU A 595 -24.35 -9.35 7.33
N GLY A 596 -23.93 -10.14 8.32
CA GLY A 596 -24.28 -11.55 8.45
C GLY A 596 -23.36 -12.48 7.68
N ASN A 597 -22.18 -12.04 7.24
CA ASN A 597 -21.17 -12.94 6.71
C ASN A 597 -20.41 -13.58 7.88
N VAL A 598 -20.41 -14.91 7.92
CA VAL A 598 -19.72 -15.72 8.93
C VAL A 598 -18.53 -16.39 8.25
N SER A 599 -17.34 -15.91 8.55
CA SER A 599 -16.09 -16.48 8.05
C SER A 599 -15.51 -17.45 9.08
N ILE A 600 -15.22 -18.67 8.64
CA ILE A 600 -14.73 -19.77 9.47
C ILE A 600 -13.33 -20.14 9.02
N TYR A 601 -12.39 -20.13 9.95
CA TYR A 601 -10.96 -20.25 9.68
C TYR A 601 -10.37 -21.48 10.38
N SER A 602 -9.68 -22.34 9.65
CA SER A 602 -8.89 -23.45 10.21
C SER A 602 -7.88 -23.97 9.19
N SER A 603 -6.82 -24.64 9.63
CA SER A 603 -5.97 -25.44 8.73
C SER A 603 -6.64 -26.75 8.31
N ASP A 604 -7.66 -27.21 9.04
CA ASP A 604 -8.40 -28.44 8.79
C ASP A 604 -9.76 -28.16 8.14
N GLN A 605 -9.96 -28.64 6.90
CA GLN A 605 -11.20 -28.46 6.15
C GLN A 605 -12.39 -29.18 6.82
N ASP A 606 -12.15 -30.32 7.48
CA ASP A 606 -13.22 -31.08 8.14
C ASP A 606 -13.71 -30.35 9.40
N ALA A 607 -12.83 -29.62 10.07
CA ALA A 607 -13.20 -28.72 11.17
C ALA A 607 -14.09 -27.56 10.67
N ILE A 608 -13.75 -26.96 9.53
CA ILE A 608 -14.55 -25.90 8.90
C ILE A 608 -15.93 -26.41 8.52
N ASN A 609 -16.00 -27.56 7.84
CA ASN A 609 -17.26 -28.15 7.40
C ASN A 609 -18.17 -28.46 8.59
N ARG A 610 -17.63 -29.01 9.69
CA ARG A 610 -18.39 -29.23 10.92
C ARG A 610 -18.91 -27.94 11.54
N ALA A 611 -18.09 -26.89 11.62
CA ALA A 611 -18.53 -25.59 12.11
C ALA A 611 -19.65 -25.00 11.23
N LYS A 612 -19.52 -25.12 9.90
CA LYS A 612 -20.58 -24.71 8.96
C LYS A 612 -21.87 -25.47 9.18
N GLU A 613 -21.82 -26.78 9.37
CA GLU A 613 -23.00 -27.60 9.65
C GLU A 613 -23.69 -27.21 10.95
N ILE A 614 -22.91 -26.96 12.02
CA ILE A 614 -23.45 -26.51 13.31
C ILE A 614 -24.14 -25.15 13.15
N ILE A 615 -23.48 -24.18 12.50
CA ILE A 615 -24.04 -22.83 12.31
C ILE A 615 -25.26 -22.88 11.40
N ALA A 616 -25.20 -23.61 10.29
CA ALA A 616 -26.34 -23.82 9.39
C ALA A 616 -27.52 -24.47 10.12
N GLY A 617 -27.25 -25.40 11.05
CA GLY A 617 -28.26 -26.01 11.91
C GLY A 617 -28.92 -25.00 12.87
N LEU A 618 -28.15 -24.09 13.46
CA LEU A 618 -28.65 -23.06 14.39
C LEU A 618 -29.54 -22.02 13.71
N VAL A 619 -29.23 -21.69 12.45
CA VAL A 619 -29.99 -20.71 11.66
C VAL A 619 -31.02 -21.36 10.74
N ARG A 620 -31.16 -22.69 10.80
CA ARG A 620 -32.10 -23.43 9.97
C ARG A 620 -33.52 -22.98 10.29
N GLU A 621 -34.26 -22.57 9.27
CA GLU A 621 -35.67 -22.22 9.39
C GLU A 621 -36.55 -23.21 8.63
N ALA A 622 -37.77 -23.38 9.13
CA ALA A 622 -38.77 -24.17 8.45
C ALA A 622 -39.32 -23.31 7.29
N LYS A 623 -39.35 -23.85 6.08
CA LYS A 623 -39.90 -23.16 4.90
C LYS A 623 -41.26 -23.73 4.55
N VAL A 624 -42.20 -22.84 4.24
CA VAL A 624 -43.51 -23.24 3.71
C VAL A 624 -43.30 -24.03 2.41
N ASP A 625 -44.07 -25.10 2.26
CA ASP A 625 -44.03 -26.06 1.16
C ASP A 625 -42.83 -27.03 1.12
N GLU A 626 -41.94 -27.02 2.10
CA GLU A 626 -40.86 -28.00 2.23
C GLU A 626 -41.31 -29.24 3.04
N VAL A 627 -40.75 -30.40 2.72
CA VAL A 627 -41.02 -31.68 3.38
C VAL A 627 -39.89 -32.00 4.34
N TYR A 628 -40.23 -32.33 5.58
CA TYR A 628 -39.28 -32.69 6.64
C TYR A 628 -39.60 -34.08 7.16
N HIS A 629 -38.55 -34.84 7.44
CA HIS A 629 -38.65 -36.09 8.17
C HIS A 629 -38.59 -35.77 9.67
N ALA A 630 -39.73 -35.91 10.35
CA ALA A 630 -39.93 -35.35 11.67
C ALA A 630 -40.39 -36.41 12.67
N LYS A 631 -39.94 -36.28 13.92
CA LYS A 631 -40.30 -37.22 14.99
C LYS A 631 -41.43 -36.68 15.84
N VAL A 632 -42.44 -37.48 16.12
CA VAL A 632 -43.56 -37.09 17.00
C VAL A 632 -43.06 -36.97 18.43
N VAL A 633 -43.04 -35.74 18.97
CA VAL A 633 -42.53 -35.45 20.32
C VAL A 633 -43.64 -35.30 21.36
N ARG A 634 -44.83 -34.87 20.95
CA ARG A 634 -45.98 -34.69 21.84
C ARG A 634 -47.29 -34.84 21.08
N ILE A 635 -48.27 -35.51 21.66
CA ILE A 635 -49.62 -35.64 21.09
C ILE A 635 -50.60 -34.90 22.00
N GLU A 636 -51.51 -34.14 21.39
CA GLU A 636 -52.62 -33.46 22.04
C GLU A 636 -53.92 -33.80 21.30
N LYS A 637 -55.07 -33.57 21.95
CA LYS A 637 -56.39 -33.92 21.37
C LYS A 637 -56.70 -33.28 20.01
N PHE A 638 -56.02 -32.19 19.68
CA PHE A 638 -56.26 -31.42 18.45
C PHE A 638 -55.15 -31.60 17.40
N GLY A 639 -54.06 -32.32 17.69
CA GLY A 639 -52.97 -32.52 16.76
C GLY A 639 -51.72 -33.15 17.38
N ALA A 640 -50.76 -33.51 16.53
CA ALA A 640 -49.45 -34.01 16.93
C ALA A 640 -48.38 -32.93 16.72
N PHE A 641 -47.53 -32.73 17.73
CA PHE A 641 -46.31 -31.93 17.60
C PHE A 641 -45.19 -32.84 17.11
N VAL A 642 -44.60 -32.46 15.98
CA VAL A 642 -43.48 -33.15 15.36
C VAL A 642 -42.27 -32.23 15.39
N ASN A 643 -41.13 -32.75 15.82
CA ASN A 643 -39.87 -32.00 15.83
C ASN A 643 -39.26 -32.06 14.44
N LEU A 644 -39.12 -30.90 13.79
CA LEU A 644 -38.56 -30.79 12.44
C LEU A 644 -37.03 -30.87 12.49
N PHE A 645 -36.42 -30.07 13.38
CA PHE A 645 -34.98 -30.03 13.66
C PHE A 645 -34.71 -29.16 14.90
N ASP A 646 -33.67 -29.51 15.65
CA ASP A 646 -33.24 -28.85 16.90
C ASP A 646 -34.42 -28.51 17.83
N LYS A 647 -34.70 -27.22 18.09
CA LYS A 647 -35.79 -26.76 18.96
C LYS A 647 -37.08 -26.36 18.21
N THR A 648 -37.18 -26.65 16.92
CA THR A 648 -38.30 -26.23 16.07
C THR A 648 -39.34 -27.36 15.95
N ASP A 649 -40.47 -27.18 16.64
CA ASP A 649 -41.61 -28.07 16.56
C ASP A 649 -42.68 -27.52 15.61
N ALA A 650 -43.27 -28.40 14.80
CA ALA A 650 -44.43 -28.10 13.98
C ALA A 650 -45.68 -28.82 14.49
N LEU A 651 -46.84 -28.18 14.38
CA LEU A 651 -48.13 -28.77 14.72
C LEU A 651 -48.76 -29.39 13.46
N VAL A 652 -49.02 -30.70 13.50
CA VAL A 652 -49.87 -31.38 12.55
C VAL A 652 -51.28 -31.46 13.15
N HIS A 653 -52.17 -30.59 12.68
CA HIS A 653 -53.56 -30.58 13.13
C HIS A 653 -54.27 -31.89 12.76
N ILE A 654 -55.23 -32.34 13.57
CA ILE A 654 -55.93 -33.63 13.37
C ILE A 654 -56.57 -33.77 11.97
N SER A 655 -56.97 -32.66 11.33
CA SER A 655 -57.52 -32.64 9.98
C SER A 655 -56.50 -32.79 8.84
N GLU A 656 -55.22 -32.68 9.17
CA GLU A 656 -54.06 -32.69 8.27
C GLU A 656 -53.19 -33.94 8.44
N LEU A 657 -53.61 -34.90 9.29
CA LEU A 657 -52.95 -36.20 9.45
C LEU A 657 -53.26 -37.17 8.29
N ALA A 658 -54.52 -37.26 7.85
CA ALA A 658 -54.96 -38.21 6.83
C ALA A 658 -56.18 -37.71 6.03
N TRP A 659 -56.46 -38.34 4.88
CA TRP A 659 -57.66 -38.05 4.08
C TRP A 659 -58.95 -38.62 4.67
N THR A 660 -58.85 -39.63 5.52
CA THR A 660 -59.97 -40.24 6.25
C THR A 660 -60.33 -39.42 7.48
N ARG A 661 -61.57 -39.56 7.97
CA ARG A 661 -62.02 -38.84 9.18
C ARG A 661 -61.37 -39.47 10.41
N THR A 662 -60.32 -38.85 10.90
CA THR A 662 -59.60 -39.22 12.12
C THR A 662 -60.33 -38.68 13.35
N ASN A 663 -60.70 -39.54 14.31
CA ASN A 663 -61.38 -39.13 15.54
C ASN A 663 -60.39 -38.88 16.69
N ASN A 664 -59.31 -39.67 16.80
CA ASN A 664 -58.21 -39.44 17.75
C ASN A 664 -56.88 -39.41 17.00
N VAL A 665 -55.94 -38.57 17.45
CA VAL A 665 -54.62 -38.41 16.82
C VAL A 665 -53.79 -39.69 16.98
N GLU A 666 -53.96 -40.36 18.12
CA GLU A 666 -53.33 -41.62 18.51
C GLU A 666 -53.70 -42.80 17.61
N ASP A 667 -54.77 -42.67 16.81
CA ASP A 667 -55.17 -43.69 15.83
C ASP A 667 -54.27 -43.68 14.58
N VAL A 668 -53.49 -42.62 14.37
CA VAL A 668 -52.68 -42.40 13.15
C VAL A 668 -51.19 -42.29 13.46
N VAL A 669 -50.80 -41.69 14.58
CA VAL A 669 -49.41 -41.51 14.98
C VAL A 669 -49.22 -41.73 16.48
N GLN A 670 -48.10 -42.31 16.88
CA GLN A 670 -47.69 -42.47 18.28
C GLN A 670 -46.49 -41.58 18.63
N ILE A 671 -46.33 -41.30 19.94
CA ILE A 671 -45.15 -40.57 20.42
C ILE A 671 -43.91 -41.39 20.09
N GLY A 672 -42.98 -40.78 19.38
CA GLY A 672 -41.74 -41.42 18.93
C GLY A 672 -41.74 -41.88 17.46
N ASP A 673 -42.87 -41.85 16.77
CA ASP A 673 -42.95 -42.21 15.35
C ASP A 673 -42.21 -41.19 14.46
N GLU A 674 -41.54 -41.68 13.41
CA GLU A 674 -40.92 -40.87 12.37
C GLU A 674 -41.89 -40.74 11.18
N VAL A 675 -42.23 -39.50 10.83
CA VAL A 675 -43.24 -39.18 9.82
C VAL A 675 -42.77 -38.09 8.87
N ASP A 676 -43.11 -38.21 7.59
CA ASP A 676 -42.90 -37.15 6.61
C ASP A 676 -44.02 -36.12 6.71
N VAL A 677 -43.64 -34.86 6.92
CA VAL A 677 -44.58 -33.74 7.10
C VAL A 677 -44.20 -32.59 6.18
N LYS A 678 -45.19 -32.01 5.50
CA LYS A 678 -45.01 -30.83 4.67
C LYS A 678 -45.46 -29.58 5.42
N VAL A 679 -44.60 -28.57 5.55
CA VAL A 679 -44.99 -27.31 6.20
C VAL A 679 -45.99 -26.57 5.32
N ILE A 680 -47.15 -26.22 5.86
CA ILE A 680 -48.25 -25.59 5.12
C ILE A 680 -48.29 -24.09 5.38
N LYS A 681 -47.94 -23.69 6.60
CA LYS A 681 -48.09 -22.30 7.05
C LYS A 681 -47.18 -22.02 8.22
N ILE A 682 -46.66 -20.80 8.26
CA ILE A 682 -45.94 -20.26 9.41
C ILE A 682 -46.72 -19.01 9.84
N ASP A 683 -47.14 -18.95 11.10
CA ASP A 683 -47.90 -17.82 11.61
C ASP A 683 -46.99 -16.62 11.94
N ALA A 684 -47.58 -15.43 12.11
CA ALA A 684 -46.84 -14.21 12.44
C ALA A 684 -46.17 -14.23 13.83
N LYS A 685 -46.37 -15.31 14.62
CA LYS A 685 -45.72 -15.56 15.90
C LYS A 685 -44.67 -16.68 15.82
N GLY A 686 -44.33 -17.14 14.60
CA GLY A 686 -43.32 -18.17 14.34
C GLY A 686 -43.78 -19.62 14.59
N ARG A 687 -45.08 -19.87 14.77
CA ARG A 687 -45.60 -21.25 14.91
C ARG A 687 -45.76 -21.89 13.54
N VAL A 688 -45.23 -23.09 13.40
CA VAL A 688 -45.17 -23.85 12.15
C VAL A 688 -46.31 -24.87 12.13
N ASP A 689 -47.20 -24.78 11.14
CA ASP A 689 -48.25 -25.76 10.87
C ASP A 689 -47.80 -26.68 9.73
N ALA A 690 -47.92 -27.99 9.94
CA ALA A 690 -47.50 -29.01 8.97
C ALA A 690 -48.63 -30.02 8.64
N SER A 691 -48.55 -30.68 7.49
CA SER A 691 -49.52 -31.68 7.01
C SER A 691 -48.83 -32.95 6.54
N MET A 692 -49.35 -34.10 6.99
CA MET A 692 -49.02 -35.41 6.43
C MET A 692 -49.94 -35.75 5.26
N LYS A 693 -51.17 -35.24 5.30
CA LYS A 693 -52.23 -35.48 4.32
C LYS A 693 -51.88 -35.00 2.91
N VAL A 694 -51.18 -33.88 2.79
CA VAL A 694 -50.77 -33.33 1.48
C VAL A 694 -49.80 -34.26 0.75
N LEU A 695 -49.06 -35.10 1.48
CA LEU A 695 -48.12 -36.08 0.93
C LEU A 695 -48.79 -37.42 0.58
N LEU A 696 -49.99 -37.67 1.11
CA LEU A 696 -50.75 -38.89 0.82
C LEU A 696 -51.53 -38.76 -0.49
N PRO A 697 -51.57 -39.81 -1.34
CA PRO A 697 -52.26 -39.78 -2.62
C PRO A 697 -53.74 -39.43 -2.44
N ARG A 698 -54.18 -38.40 -3.17
CA ARG A 698 -55.52 -37.84 -3.05
C ARG A 698 -56.58 -38.86 -3.50
N PRO A 699 -57.52 -39.29 -2.63
CA PRO A 699 -58.57 -40.21 -3.03
C PRO A 699 -59.50 -39.56 -4.07
N PRO A 700 -60.03 -40.33 -5.05
CA PRO A 700 -60.85 -39.80 -6.13
C PRO A 700 -62.10 -39.10 -5.59
N LYS A 701 -62.37 -37.88 -6.09
CA LYS A 701 -63.56 -37.11 -5.72
C LYS A 701 -64.83 -37.88 -6.14
N SER A 702 -65.73 -38.11 -5.19
CA SER A 702 -67.08 -38.58 -5.50
C SER A 702 -67.92 -37.41 -6.03
N ASP A 703 -68.36 -37.54 -7.28
CA ASP A 703 -69.35 -36.64 -7.88
C ASP A 703 -70.67 -36.72 -7.09
N LYS A 704 -71.10 -35.61 -6.52
CA LYS A 704 -72.47 -35.46 -6.03
C LYS A 704 -73.35 -34.86 -7.14
N PRO A 705 -74.57 -35.38 -7.37
CA PRO A 705 -75.42 -34.96 -8.47
C PRO A 705 -76.05 -33.59 -8.23
N LYS A 706 -76.07 -32.76 -9.28
CA LYS A 706 -76.73 -31.45 -9.33
C LYS A 706 -78.25 -31.62 -9.29
N HIS A 707 -78.90 -31.00 -8.31
CA HIS A 707 -80.36 -30.85 -8.28
C HIS A 707 -80.79 -29.76 -9.26
N HIS A 708 -81.57 -30.14 -10.27
CA HIS A 708 -82.35 -29.24 -11.11
C HIS A 708 -83.50 -28.63 -10.30
N HIS A 709 -83.65 -27.30 -10.35
CA HIS A 709 -84.92 -26.63 -10.05
C HIS A 709 -85.28 -25.76 -11.24
N ASP A 710 -86.41 -26.08 -11.85
CA ASP A 710 -87.08 -25.29 -12.88
C ASP A 710 -88.39 -24.73 -12.31
N LYS A 711 -88.69 -23.47 -12.64
CA LYS A 711 -90.04 -22.91 -12.88
C LYS A 711 -90.00 -21.37 -13.01
N GLY A 712 -90.48 -20.86 -14.16
CA GLY A 712 -91.50 -19.80 -14.15
C GLY A 712 -91.24 -18.45 -14.85
N HIS A 713 -91.36 -18.42 -16.18
CA HIS A 713 -92.07 -17.44 -17.04
C HIS A 713 -92.16 -15.91 -16.72
N HIS A 714 -91.48 -15.11 -17.59
CA HIS A 714 -91.89 -13.88 -18.36
C HIS A 714 -92.44 -12.58 -17.68
N PRO A 715 -92.40 -11.37 -18.35
CA PRO A 715 -91.51 -10.85 -19.42
C PRO A 715 -91.11 -9.33 -19.35
N ARG A 716 -90.09 -8.97 -20.17
CA ARG A 716 -89.84 -7.73 -20.98
C ARG A 716 -89.81 -6.29 -20.38
N LYS A 717 -88.68 -5.60 -20.63
CA LYS A 717 -88.49 -4.39 -21.49
C LYS A 717 -86.98 -4.06 -21.58
N GLU A 718 -86.33 -4.13 -22.76
CA GLU A 718 -85.95 -2.98 -23.63
C GLU A 718 -85.45 -1.75 -22.84
N HIS A 719 -84.25 -1.16 -23.02
CA HIS A 719 -83.53 -0.83 -24.25
C HIS A 719 -82.07 -0.39 -23.97
N LYS A 720 -81.14 -0.89 -24.80
CA LYS A 720 -80.05 -0.18 -25.53
C LYS A 720 -79.24 0.97 -24.91
N GLY A 721 -77.91 0.85 -25.11
CA GLY A 721 -77.05 1.92 -25.66
C GLY A 721 -75.82 2.27 -24.81
N HIS A 722 -74.65 1.67 -25.06
CA HIS A 722 -73.51 2.22 -25.83
C HIS A 722 -72.89 3.52 -25.26
N LYS A 723 -71.61 3.50 -24.85
CA LYS A 723 -70.45 3.82 -25.70
C LYS A 723 -69.13 3.78 -24.93
N ASP A 724 -68.10 3.36 -25.68
CA ASP A 724 -66.67 3.38 -25.37
C ASP A 724 -66.09 4.78 -25.15
N HIS A 725 -65.00 4.86 -24.37
CA HIS A 725 -63.81 5.69 -24.61
C HIS A 725 -62.66 5.07 -23.78
N GLN A 726 -61.64 4.47 -24.39
CA GLN A 726 -60.41 5.02 -25.02
C GLN A 726 -59.32 5.51 -24.04
N GLU A 727 -58.11 5.05 -24.34
CA GLU A 727 -56.80 5.14 -23.69
C GLU A 727 -56.30 6.56 -23.36
N SER A 728 -55.35 6.69 -22.41
CA SER A 728 -53.88 6.85 -22.60
C SER A 728 -53.24 7.38 -21.28
N PRO A 729 -51.92 7.73 -21.16
CA PRO A 729 -50.93 6.89 -20.48
C PRO A 729 -50.04 7.61 -19.42
N LYS A 730 -49.09 6.84 -18.87
CA LYS A 730 -47.77 7.16 -18.25
C LYS A 730 -47.35 8.63 -18.04
N THR A 731 -46.74 8.87 -16.88
CA THR A 731 -45.53 9.70 -16.72
C THR A 731 -44.59 9.08 -15.69
N GLU A 732 -43.31 9.16 -16.00
CA GLU A 732 -42.12 8.83 -15.20
C GLU A 732 -41.87 9.87 -14.09
N GLU A 733 -41.29 9.41 -12.99
CA GLU A 733 -40.06 9.96 -12.38
C GLU A 733 -39.37 8.84 -11.59
#